data_AF-C5L8Z1-F1
#
_entry.id   AF-C5L8Z1-F1
#
_cell.length_a   1.000
_cell.length_b   1.000
_cell.length_c   1.000
_cell.angle_alpha   90.00
_cell.angle_beta   90.00
_cell.angle_gamma   90.00
#
_symmetry.space_group_name_H-M   'P 1'
#
loop_
_entity.id
_entity.type
_entity.pdbx_description
1 polymer ?
#
loop_
_entity_poly.entity_id
_entity_poly.type
_entity_poly.pdbx_seq_one_letter_code
_entity_poly.pdbx_strand_id
1 'polypeptide(L)'
;MVFGKFFGLQGQQYSYRGFYTLLCASYIVYPEFPAKGRSKKTEWLWLVGIVVVNFILALLLIGLFVIFGAFTFGDYYGWIYFACMPALYLCFLVSVFFLRRSICYDWAFGFLIYTAAFQAWFLIQIPTMFNYVYQYLTWLVGIGASLPLMAAVWHSFCGYWSTKTLIKKWWFWLAEVFTLAFGIFITYCVAGTCIAPYNPMENGWWIQMEQSIFWSSRLFRSFTSSAQFCPPDQLEPCHVFLTPAQNLTDSMFVNVHMGSNTRSVKVHYNMKGGPQIGVIDADEFEVPMLDFRDQRNVYAAFLPNLTPGGVVEFTLESDRKHFDEVYRFRTANLTGTVHFTDGGDAGTSTYVQEVNSHVGEYDPLFAVDAGDVAYDNGLFTCACVWDSFLTNYETIKTSDGYMVPLIVTTGNHDVGANHHNKGAIAGFMDPKQCNDHSLYNARPPIFAYFPFEAVNGHAKPVCERNPNHVHYAGKALTYWALDSLYGTDDPMVAANFVSERMGNYTDVVNHVAGYHVPMYPNDGGTVDTPLTQPMRDYWPQMIFDKYHFKVCFGHHAHVLKRTMPMTNNSVAEGGVLYVGDGKWGTTGALLPTMDGLVFGPPFVTSGIDYHVWHGTAEDDGHLKVIAVDRFGKVVDSTDNYETGQWPM
;
A
#
# COMPACT_ATOMS: atom_id res chain seq x y z
N MET A 1 -14.58 -38.89 18.69
CA MET A 1 -14.10 -39.57 19.92
C MET A 1 -12.85 -38.90 20.53
N VAL A 2 -12.63 -37.59 20.33
CA VAL A 2 -11.42 -36.88 20.80
C VAL A 2 -11.70 -35.84 21.90
N PHE A 3 -12.95 -35.41 22.10
CA PHE A 3 -13.30 -34.41 23.12
C PHE A 3 -13.53 -34.96 24.55
N GLY A 4 -13.58 -36.28 24.74
CA GLY A 4 -13.95 -36.89 26.04
C GLY A 4 -12.82 -37.02 27.07
N LYS A 5 -11.55 -36.81 26.67
CA LYS A 5 -10.40 -37.05 27.57
C LYS A 5 -9.99 -35.86 28.45
N PHE A 6 -10.47 -34.65 28.18
CA PHE A 6 -10.09 -33.45 28.95
C PHE A 6 -10.87 -33.27 30.27
N PHE A 7 -12.00 -33.96 30.46
CA PHE A 7 -12.91 -33.74 31.60
C PHE A 7 -13.12 -34.96 32.51
N GLY A 8 -12.35 -36.04 32.37
CA GLY A 8 -12.35 -37.14 33.35
C GLY A 8 -13.67 -37.89 33.52
N LEU A 9 -14.56 -37.90 32.52
CA LEU A 9 -15.84 -38.62 32.58
C LEU A 9 -15.74 -39.95 31.83
N GLN A 10 -15.45 -41.02 32.54
CA GLN A 10 -15.59 -42.39 32.01
C GLN A 10 -17.02 -42.89 32.19
N GLY A 11 -17.61 -43.35 31.08
CA GLY A 11 -18.65 -44.36 31.12
C GLY A 11 -20.09 -43.86 31.22
N GLN A 12 -20.58 -43.11 30.23
CA GLN A 12 -21.99 -43.22 29.83
C GLN A 12 -22.13 -43.05 28.30
N GLN A 13 -22.89 -43.95 27.68
CA GLN A 13 -23.34 -43.82 26.30
C GLN A 13 -24.26 -42.61 26.19
N TYR A 14 -23.72 -41.46 25.77
CA TYR A 14 -24.56 -40.35 25.35
C TYR A 14 -25.12 -40.66 23.97
N SER A 15 -26.42 -40.99 23.91
CA SER A 15 -27.15 -40.91 22.65
C SER A 15 -27.13 -39.45 22.17
N TYR A 16 -27.03 -39.22 20.87
CA TYR A 16 -27.03 -37.88 20.25
C TYR A 16 -28.21 -36.99 20.71
N ARG A 17 -29.30 -37.55 21.24
CA ARG A 17 -30.40 -36.79 21.84
C ARG A 17 -30.00 -35.99 23.09
N GLY A 18 -29.02 -36.44 23.88
CA GLY A 18 -28.63 -35.80 25.14
C GLY A 18 -27.98 -34.42 24.96
N PHE A 19 -27.16 -34.26 23.92
CA PHE A 19 -26.43 -33.02 23.66
C PHE A 19 -27.35 -31.89 23.16
N TYR A 20 -28.31 -32.21 22.29
CA TYR A 20 -29.35 -31.27 21.85
C TYR A 20 -30.30 -30.85 22.98
N THR A 21 -30.57 -31.77 23.92
CA THR A 21 -31.44 -31.48 25.07
C THR A 21 -30.74 -30.55 26.06
N LEU A 22 -29.42 -30.68 26.26
CA LEU A 22 -28.63 -29.79 27.12
C LEU A 22 -28.52 -28.35 26.58
N LEU A 23 -28.40 -28.18 25.26
CA LEU A 23 -28.43 -26.85 24.62
C LEU A 23 -29.81 -26.18 24.68
N CYS A 24 -30.91 -26.95 24.58
CA CYS A 24 -32.27 -26.41 24.73
C CYS A 24 -32.72 -26.29 26.21
N ALA A 25 -32.06 -26.93 27.19
CA ALA A 25 -32.47 -26.94 28.60
C ALA A 25 -31.88 -25.80 29.45
N SER A 26 -30.87 -25.07 28.96
CA SER A 26 -30.27 -23.94 29.69
C SER A 26 -31.10 -22.64 29.65
N TYR A 27 -32.28 -22.65 29.02
CA TYR A 27 -33.22 -21.53 29.05
C TYR A 27 -34.56 -21.97 29.66
N ILE A 28 -34.84 -21.44 30.85
CA ILE A 28 -36.05 -21.64 31.63
C ILE A 28 -37.26 -21.05 30.88
N VAL A 29 -38.19 -21.93 30.49
CA VAL A 29 -39.63 -21.71 30.25
C VAL A 29 -39.99 -20.57 29.29
N TYR A 30 -40.08 -20.89 27.99
CA TYR A 30 -40.95 -20.16 27.06
C TYR A 30 -42.41 -20.62 27.26
N PRO A 31 -43.40 -19.71 27.42
CA PRO A 31 -44.78 -20.08 27.18
C PRO A 31 -44.99 -20.28 25.67
N GLU A 32 -45.71 -21.35 25.30
CA GLU A 32 -46.10 -21.64 23.93
C GLU A 32 -46.65 -20.39 23.24
N PHE A 33 -46.07 -20.02 22.10
CA PHE A 33 -46.61 -19.01 21.20
C PHE A 33 -48.06 -19.39 20.85
N PRO A 34 -49.10 -18.62 21.23
CA PRO A 34 -50.36 -18.71 20.54
C PRO A 34 -50.19 -17.85 19.30
N ALA A 35 -49.75 -18.46 18.19
CA ALA A 35 -49.93 -17.89 16.85
C ALA A 35 -51.44 -17.86 16.53
N LYS A 36 -52.21 -17.01 17.24
CA LYS A 36 -53.61 -16.75 16.90
C LYS A 36 -53.62 -15.93 15.60
N GLY A 37 -53.78 -16.62 14.48
CA GLY A 37 -54.26 -16.03 13.23
C GLY A 37 -53.36 -16.14 11.99
N ARG A 38 -52.17 -16.77 12.06
CA ARG A 38 -51.37 -17.04 10.84
C ARG A 38 -51.55 -18.48 10.40
N SER A 39 -51.78 -18.70 9.10
CA SER A 39 -51.85 -20.06 8.56
C SER A 39 -50.44 -20.68 8.55
N LYS A 40 -50.33 -22.00 8.73
CA LYS A 40 -49.04 -22.73 8.60
C LYS A 40 -48.33 -22.47 7.26
N LYS A 41 -49.11 -22.19 6.21
CA LYS A 41 -48.58 -21.80 4.88
C LYS A 41 -47.90 -20.44 4.92
N THR A 42 -48.49 -19.49 5.64
CA THR A 42 -47.94 -18.15 5.82
C THR A 42 -46.62 -18.21 6.59
N GLU A 43 -46.57 -18.92 7.72
CA GLU A 43 -45.34 -19.10 8.50
C GLU A 43 -44.21 -19.76 7.69
N TRP A 44 -44.56 -20.77 6.88
CA TRP A 44 -43.59 -21.45 6.03
C TRP A 44 -43.05 -20.53 4.92
N LEU A 45 -43.89 -19.70 4.32
CA LEU A 45 -43.47 -18.69 3.33
C LEU A 45 -42.56 -17.62 3.96
N TRP A 46 -42.84 -17.18 5.18
CA TRP A 46 -41.97 -16.26 5.93
C TRP A 46 -40.61 -16.88 6.24
N LEU A 47 -40.57 -18.15 6.66
CA LEU A 47 -39.34 -18.89 6.90
C LEU A 47 -38.50 -18.97 5.62
N VAL A 48 -39.10 -19.42 4.51
CA VAL A 48 -38.41 -19.49 3.22
C VAL A 48 -37.90 -18.11 2.80
N GLY A 49 -38.68 -17.06 3.00
CA GLY A 49 -38.25 -15.68 2.72
C GLY A 49 -37.00 -15.28 3.51
N ILE A 50 -36.97 -15.50 4.83
CA ILE A 50 -35.82 -15.15 5.69
C ILE A 50 -34.57 -15.98 5.31
N VAL A 51 -34.76 -17.24 4.95
CA VAL A 51 -33.68 -18.11 4.47
C VAL A 51 -33.09 -17.59 3.17
N VAL A 52 -33.94 -17.24 2.21
CA VAL A 52 -33.50 -16.67 0.92
C VAL A 52 -32.80 -15.33 1.13
N VAL A 53 -33.32 -14.46 2.01
CA VAL A 53 -32.68 -13.18 2.34
C VAL A 53 -31.30 -13.39 3.00
N ASN A 54 -31.19 -14.24 4.03
CA ASN A 54 -29.89 -14.58 4.64
C ASN A 54 -28.91 -15.12 3.60
N PHE A 55 -29.36 -16.01 2.72
CA PHE A 55 -28.51 -16.57 1.67
C PHE A 55 -28.01 -15.48 0.70
N ILE A 56 -28.88 -14.58 0.27
CA ILE A 56 -28.50 -13.45 -0.59
C ILE A 56 -27.54 -12.51 0.14
N LEU A 57 -27.83 -12.12 1.39
CA LEU A 57 -26.95 -11.25 2.18
C LEU A 57 -25.58 -11.89 2.42
N ALA A 58 -25.54 -13.20 2.66
CA ALA A 58 -24.30 -13.95 2.76
C ALA A 58 -23.50 -13.92 1.45
N LEU A 59 -24.16 -14.16 0.30
CA LEU A 59 -23.52 -14.08 -1.00
C LEU A 59 -23.01 -12.67 -1.32
N LEU A 60 -23.77 -11.63 -0.97
CA LEU A 60 -23.34 -10.24 -1.13
C LEU A 60 -22.15 -9.92 -0.22
N LEU A 61 -22.14 -10.39 1.02
CA LEU A 61 -21.00 -10.21 1.93
C LEU A 61 -19.78 -10.91 1.39
N ILE A 62 -19.93 -12.13 0.89
CA ILE A 62 -18.85 -12.85 0.21
C ILE A 62 -18.36 -12.05 -0.98
N GLY A 63 -19.25 -11.50 -1.80
CA GLY A 63 -18.90 -10.62 -2.92
C GLY A 63 -18.09 -9.38 -2.49
N LEU A 64 -18.57 -8.64 -1.48
CA LEU A 64 -17.85 -7.48 -0.94
C LEU A 64 -16.51 -7.87 -0.33
N PHE A 65 -16.46 -8.96 0.45
CA PHE A 65 -15.21 -9.44 1.03
C PHE A 65 -14.25 -10.01 -0.02
N VAL A 66 -14.71 -10.52 -1.16
CA VAL A 66 -13.81 -10.88 -2.27
C VAL A 66 -13.26 -9.60 -2.90
N ILE A 67 -14.09 -8.57 -3.10
CA ILE A 67 -13.66 -7.28 -3.64
C ILE A 67 -12.66 -6.58 -2.71
N PHE A 68 -12.95 -6.53 -1.40
CA PHE A 68 -12.12 -5.83 -0.41
C PHE A 68 -11.02 -6.71 0.19
N GLY A 69 -11.28 -7.99 0.43
CA GLY A 69 -10.32 -8.94 1.00
C GLY A 69 -9.24 -9.37 0.01
N ALA A 70 -9.53 -9.41 -1.30
CA ALA A 70 -8.47 -9.53 -2.32
C ALA A 70 -7.57 -8.29 -2.32
N PHE A 71 -8.13 -7.10 -2.04
CA PHE A 71 -7.40 -5.84 -1.89
C PHE A 71 -6.55 -5.78 -0.62
N THR A 72 -7.02 -6.39 0.47
CA THR A 72 -6.49 -6.13 1.82
C THR A 72 -5.66 -7.27 2.40
N PHE A 73 -6.04 -8.53 2.12
CA PHE A 73 -5.49 -9.67 2.86
C PHE A 73 -4.86 -10.73 1.97
N GLY A 74 -5.20 -10.84 0.68
CA GLY A 74 -4.51 -11.73 -0.28
C GLY A 74 -4.47 -13.24 0.06
N ASP A 75 -4.94 -13.67 1.23
CA ASP A 75 -4.46 -14.91 1.84
C ASP A 75 -5.52 -16.01 1.99
N TYR A 76 -5.05 -17.26 1.99
CA TYR A 76 -5.84 -18.51 1.98
C TYR A 76 -6.79 -18.64 3.19
N TYR A 77 -6.46 -18.03 4.32
CA TYR A 77 -7.29 -18.08 5.55
C TYR A 77 -8.62 -17.33 5.44
N GLY A 78 -8.67 -16.26 4.63
CA GLY A 78 -9.93 -15.61 4.29
C GLY A 78 -10.87 -16.58 3.57
N TRP A 79 -10.34 -17.31 2.59
CA TRP A 79 -11.08 -18.32 1.82
C TRP A 79 -11.62 -19.48 2.67
N ILE A 80 -10.90 -19.91 3.71
CA ILE A 80 -11.42 -20.92 4.67
C ILE A 80 -12.65 -20.37 5.42
N TYR A 81 -12.59 -19.13 5.92
CA TYR A 81 -13.75 -18.49 6.55
C TYR A 81 -14.93 -18.39 5.56
N PHE A 82 -14.65 -18.06 4.29
CA PHE A 82 -15.65 -17.95 3.22
C PHE A 82 -16.24 -19.29 2.76
N ALA A 83 -15.51 -20.41 2.86
CA ALA A 83 -16.02 -21.74 2.56
C ALA A 83 -16.81 -22.34 3.73
N CYS A 84 -16.36 -22.07 4.96
CA CYS A 84 -16.99 -22.59 6.17
C CYS A 84 -18.32 -21.92 6.50
N MET A 85 -18.47 -20.61 6.23
CA MET A 85 -19.72 -19.89 6.56
C MET A 85 -20.95 -20.39 5.79
N PRO A 86 -20.95 -20.48 4.44
CA PRO A 86 -22.05 -21.05 3.66
C PRO A 86 -22.38 -22.49 4.06
N ALA A 87 -21.35 -23.29 4.38
CA ALA A 87 -21.52 -24.67 4.85
C ALA A 87 -22.20 -24.71 6.23
N LEU A 88 -21.79 -23.85 7.17
CA LEU A 88 -22.45 -23.68 8.47
C LEU A 88 -23.91 -23.23 8.30
N TYR A 89 -24.19 -22.31 7.37
CA TYR A 89 -25.55 -21.88 7.04
C TYR A 89 -26.40 -23.03 6.47
N LEU A 90 -25.86 -23.82 5.53
CA LEU A 90 -26.53 -25.01 4.99
C LEU A 90 -26.81 -26.03 6.09
N CYS A 91 -25.84 -26.32 6.95
CA CYS A 91 -26.02 -27.20 8.10
C CYS A 91 -27.10 -26.67 9.07
N PHE A 92 -27.16 -25.35 9.27
CA PHE A 92 -28.18 -24.72 10.11
C PHE A 92 -29.57 -24.76 9.48
N LEU A 93 -29.69 -24.51 8.17
CA LEU A 93 -30.95 -24.62 7.41
C LEU A 93 -31.53 -26.03 7.44
N VAL A 94 -30.66 -27.02 7.24
CA VAL A 94 -31.03 -28.44 7.37
C VAL A 94 -31.49 -28.73 8.79
N SER A 95 -30.81 -28.20 9.81
CA SER A 95 -31.19 -28.35 11.21
C SER A 95 -32.57 -27.73 11.51
N VAL A 96 -32.86 -26.52 11.01
CA VAL A 96 -34.17 -25.84 11.14
C VAL A 96 -35.29 -26.65 10.47
N PHE A 97 -35.02 -27.19 9.27
CA PHE A 97 -35.98 -28.02 8.53
C PHE A 97 -36.39 -29.28 9.31
N PHE A 98 -35.41 -29.94 9.96
CA PHE A 98 -35.65 -31.11 10.80
C PHE A 98 -36.25 -30.76 12.18
N LEU A 99 -35.96 -29.58 12.72
CA LEU A 99 -36.47 -29.10 14.02
C LEU A 99 -37.85 -28.44 13.95
N ARG A 100 -38.49 -28.36 12.77
CA ARG A 100 -39.80 -27.70 12.52
C ARG A 100 -40.99 -28.13 13.40
N ARG A 101 -40.82 -29.20 14.18
CA ARG A 101 -41.85 -29.75 15.09
C ARG A 101 -41.41 -29.74 16.56
N SER A 102 -40.29 -29.10 16.88
CA SER A 102 -39.73 -29.06 18.24
C SER A 102 -39.81 -27.65 18.82
N ILE A 103 -39.75 -27.55 20.15
CA ILE A 103 -39.62 -26.29 20.89
C ILE A 103 -38.40 -25.47 20.45
N CYS A 104 -37.39 -26.12 19.87
CA CYS A 104 -36.18 -25.47 19.38
C CYS A 104 -36.40 -24.77 18.00
N TYR A 105 -37.62 -24.80 17.43
CA TYR A 105 -37.98 -24.09 16.19
C TYR A 105 -37.95 -22.57 16.36
N ASP A 106 -38.54 -22.03 17.43
CA ASP A 106 -38.56 -20.58 17.69
C ASP A 106 -37.15 -20.04 17.96
N TRP A 107 -36.31 -20.85 18.61
CA TRP A 107 -34.89 -20.55 18.82
C TRP A 107 -34.12 -20.48 17.49
N ALA A 108 -34.29 -21.49 16.64
CA ALA A 108 -33.62 -21.54 15.34
C ALA A 108 -34.10 -20.41 14.40
N PHE A 109 -35.38 -20.04 14.49
CA PHE A 109 -35.95 -18.90 13.77
C PHE A 109 -35.42 -17.56 14.27
N GLY A 110 -35.37 -17.34 15.58
CA GLY A 110 -34.78 -16.14 16.18
C GLY A 110 -33.31 -15.97 15.78
N PHE A 111 -32.52 -17.04 15.83
CA PHE A 111 -31.13 -17.04 15.40
C PHE A 111 -30.97 -16.60 13.92
N LEU A 112 -31.82 -17.10 13.01
CA LEU A 112 -31.79 -16.69 11.60
C LEU A 112 -32.10 -15.21 11.36
N ILE A 113 -32.96 -14.62 12.18
CA ILE A 113 -33.25 -13.19 12.13
C ILE A 113 -32.04 -12.39 12.61
N TYR A 114 -31.40 -12.82 13.70
CA TYR A 114 -30.18 -12.19 14.19
C TYR A 114 -29.04 -12.28 13.18
N THR A 115 -28.86 -13.43 12.52
CA THR A 115 -27.83 -13.58 11.50
C THR A 115 -28.10 -12.69 10.30
N ALA A 116 -29.32 -12.61 9.79
CA ALA A 116 -29.66 -11.70 8.68
C ALA A 116 -29.43 -10.24 9.08
N ALA A 117 -29.82 -9.87 10.30
CA ALA A 117 -29.63 -8.54 10.81
C ALA A 117 -28.14 -8.17 10.89
N PHE A 118 -27.32 -9.08 11.42
CA PHE A 118 -25.87 -8.89 11.53
C PHE A 118 -25.18 -8.85 10.16
N GLN A 119 -25.65 -9.65 9.20
CA GLN A 119 -25.15 -9.62 7.83
C GLN A 119 -25.50 -8.31 7.12
N ALA A 120 -26.75 -7.86 7.23
CA ALA A 120 -27.17 -6.57 6.69
C ALA A 120 -26.40 -5.42 7.35
N TRP A 121 -26.16 -5.49 8.66
CA TRP A 121 -25.30 -4.55 9.37
C TRP A 121 -23.90 -4.52 8.73
N PHE A 122 -23.23 -5.66 8.56
CA PHE A 122 -21.91 -5.71 7.92
C PHE A 122 -21.89 -5.18 6.48
N LEU A 123 -22.88 -5.51 5.65
CA LEU A 123 -22.98 -5.01 4.27
C LEU A 123 -23.03 -3.49 4.22
N ILE A 124 -23.69 -2.87 5.20
CA ILE A 124 -23.80 -1.42 5.31
C ILE A 124 -22.49 -0.81 5.86
N GLN A 125 -21.80 -1.50 6.76
CA GLN A 125 -20.55 -1.02 7.36
C GLN A 125 -19.35 -1.06 6.40
N ILE A 126 -19.18 -2.13 5.61
CA ILE A 126 -17.97 -2.35 4.80
C ILE A 126 -17.65 -1.16 3.88
N PRO A 127 -18.59 -0.59 3.11
CA PRO A 127 -18.31 0.60 2.29
C PRO A 127 -17.88 1.83 3.11
N THR A 128 -18.30 1.95 4.38
CA THR A 128 -17.85 3.08 5.21
C THR A 128 -16.44 2.92 5.74
N MET A 129 -15.92 1.69 5.81
CA MET A 129 -14.58 1.43 6.31
C MET A 129 -13.54 2.11 5.44
N PHE A 130 -13.61 1.96 4.12
CA PHE A 130 -12.62 2.48 3.17
C PHE A 130 -12.99 3.86 2.59
N ASN A 131 -13.79 4.62 3.33
CA ASN A 131 -14.09 6.03 3.06
C ASN A 131 -14.86 6.30 1.75
N TYR A 132 -15.74 5.38 1.32
CA TYR A 132 -16.71 5.65 0.23
C TYR A 132 -17.82 6.63 0.63
N VAL A 133 -17.80 7.14 1.87
CA VAL A 133 -18.87 7.94 2.46
C VAL A 133 -18.26 9.13 3.19
N TYR A 134 -18.67 10.34 2.80
CA TYR A 134 -18.28 11.58 3.48
C TYR A 134 -18.53 11.49 4.99
N GLN A 135 -17.63 12.10 5.79
CA GLN A 135 -17.68 12.08 7.26
C GLN A 135 -19.06 12.49 7.83
N TYR A 136 -19.70 13.52 7.25
CA TYR A 136 -21.00 13.99 7.71
C TYR A 136 -22.16 13.03 7.38
N LEU A 137 -21.91 11.97 6.61
CA LEU A 137 -22.87 10.90 6.32
C LEU A 137 -22.56 9.62 7.11
N THR A 138 -21.40 9.51 7.78
CA THR A 138 -21.02 8.32 8.55
C THR A 138 -22.06 7.94 9.62
N TRP A 139 -22.66 8.94 10.30
CA TRP A 139 -23.71 8.68 11.29
C TRP A 139 -25.02 8.17 10.65
N LEU A 140 -25.39 8.63 9.45
CA LEU A 140 -26.56 8.13 8.72
C LEU A 140 -26.36 6.67 8.33
N VAL A 141 -25.13 6.30 7.95
CA VAL A 141 -24.81 4.90 7.69
C VAL A 141 -24.85 4.07 8.96
N GLY A 142 -24.34 4.60 10.08
CA GLY A 142 -24.49 3.99 11.39
C GLY A 142 -25.94 3.75 11.80
N ILE A 143 -26.84 4.71 11.53
CA ILE A 143 -28.29 4.53 11.71
C ILE A 143 -28.79 3.40 10.82
N GLY A 144 -28.48 3.44 9.51
CA GLY A 144 -28.89 2.42 8.55
C GLY A 144 -28.44 1.02 8.95
N ALA A 145 -27.18 0.88 9.38
CA ALA A 145 -26.62 -0.38 9.86
C ALA A 145 -27.32 -0.87 11.14
N SER A 146 -27.75 0.04 12.00
CA SER A 146 -28.43 -0.28 13.25
C SER A 146 -29.86 -0.79 13.05
N LEU A 147 -30.56 -0.37 11.99
CA LEU A 147 -31.97 -0.73 11.76
C LEU A 147 -32.23 -2.25 11.74
N PRO A 148 -31.42 -3.10 11.08
CA PRO A 148 -31.55 -4.54 11.17
C PRO A 148 -31.38 -5.09 12.60
N LEU A 149 -30.39 -4.58 13.36
CA LEU A 149 -30.15 -5.02 14.74
C LEU A 149 -31.29 -4.60 15.67
N MET A 150 -31.81 -3.38 15.50
CA MET A 150 -33.01 -2.87 16.18
C MET A 150 -34.21 -3.76 15.89
N ALA A 151 -34.44 -4.14 14.63
CA ALA A 151 -35.51 -5.07 14.26
C ALA A 151 -35.34 -6.46 14.92
N ALA A 152 -34.11 -6.95 15.09
CA ALA A 152 -33.84 -8.20 15.80
C ALA A 152 -34.11 -8.10 17.31
N VAL A 153 -33.71 -6.98 17.94
CA VAL A 153 -34.00 -6.69 19.36
C VAL A 153 -35.52 -6.60 19.59
N TRP A 154 -36.22 -5.84 18.74
CA TRP A 154 -37.68 -5.76 18.73
C TRP A 154 -38.34 -7.14 18.63
N HIS A 155 -37.87 -7.99 17.70
CA HIS A 155 -38.40 -9.35 17.50
C HIS A 155 -38.25 -10.21 18.76
N SER A 156 -37.08 -10.19 19.41
CA SER A 156 -36.82 -10.96 20.62
C SER A 156 -37.73 -10.58 21.78
N PHE A 157 -38.08 -9.31 21.90
CA PHE A 157 -38.99 -8.84 22.94
C PHE A 157 -40.47 -9.06 22.60
N CYS A 158 -40.85 -8.98 21.32
CA CYS A 158 -42.19 -9.33 20.87
C CYS A 158 -42.54 -10.82 21.05
N GLY A 159 -41.54 -11.69 21.24
CA GLY A 159 -41.75 -13.09 21.65
C GLY A 159 -42.34 -13.25 23.05
N TYR A 160 -42.21 -12.25 23.92
CA TYR A 160 -42.68 -12.30 25.32
C TYR A 160 -43.81 -11.30 25.61
N TRP A 161 -43.93 -10.23 24.83
CA TRP A 161 -44.85 -9.13 25.10
C TRP A 161 -45.52 -8.65 23.83
N SER A 162 -46.82 -8.30 23.92
CA SER A 162 -47.49 -7.64 22.81
C SER A 162 -46.82 -6.31 22.48
N THR A 163 -46.80 -5.92 21.21
CA THR A 163 -46.24 -4.64 20.75
C THR A 163 -46.75 -3.44 21.55
N LYS A 164 -48.06 -3.42 21.86
CA LYS A 164 -48.69 -2.36 22.67
C LYS A 164 -48.17 -2.31 24.10
N THR A 165 -47.79 -3.46 24.66
CA THR A 165 -47.21 -3.57 26.00
C THR A 165 -45.75 -3.16 26.00
N LEU A 166 -45.02 -3.57 24.97
CA LEU A 166 -43.58 -3.34 24.83
C LEU A 166 -43.23 -1.86 24.70
N ILE A 167 -43.96 -1.12 23.85
CA ILE A 167 -43.77 0.32 23.62
C ILE A 167 -43.94 1.15 24.91
N LYS A 168 -44.66 0.64 25.90
CA LYS A 168 -44.86 1.30 27.20
C LYS A 168 -43.73 1.05 28.20
N LYS A 169 -42.77 0.16 27.90
CA LYS A 169 -41.66 -0.18 28.78
C LYS A 169 -40.46 0.72 28.44
N TRP A 170 -39.98 1.49 29.41
CA TRP A 170 -38.83 2.38 29.21
C TRP A 170 -37.54 1.62 28.85
N TRP A 171 -37.33 0.42 29.43
CA TRP A 171 -36.14 -0.39 29.17
C TRP A 171 -36.08 -0.91 27.73
N PHE A 172 -37.22 -1.03 27.06
CA PHE A 172 -37.28 -1.44 25.66
C PHE A 172 -36.67 -0.34 24.77
N TRP A 173 -37.11 0.90 24.98
CA TRP A 173 -36.52 2.06 24.31
C TRP A 173 -35.04 2.26 24.67
N LEU A 174 -34.64 1.94 25.90
CA LEU A 174 -33.22 1.96 26.27
C LEU A 174 -32.41 0.94 25.43
N ALA A 175 -32.93 -0.26 25.19
CA ALA A 175 -32.26 -1.27 24.37
C ALA A 175 -32.16 -0.85 22.89
N GLU A 176 -33.21 -0.24 22.35
CA GLU A 176 -33.21 0.31 20.98
C GLU A 176 -32.21 1.47 20.82
N VAL A 177 -32.20 2.41 21.78
CA VAL A 177 -31.23 3.51 21.81
C VAL A 177 -29.80 2.99 21.94
N PHE A 178 -29.57 1.98 22.79
CA PHE A 178 -28.26 1.36 22.92
C PHE A 178 -27.81 0.67 21.63
N THR A 179 -28.71 -0.04 20.95
CA THR A 179 -28.41 -0.71 19.68
C THR A 179 -28.05 0.30 18.59
N LEU A 180 -28.80 1.41 18.52
CA LEU A 180 -28.53 2.52 17.62
C LEU A 180 -27.18 3.18 17.93
N ALA A 181 -26.93 3.49 19.20
CA ALA A 181 -25.67 4.10 19.64
C ALA A 181 -24.47 3.17 19.35
N PHE A 182 -24.63 1.86 19.57
CA PHE A 182 -23.61 0.87 19.28
C PHE A 182 -23.30 0.79 17.78
N GLY A 183 -24.33 0.71 16.92
CA GLY A 183 -24.11 0.65 15.48
C GLY A 183 -23.44 1.91 14.93
N ILE A 184 -23.84 3.10 15.39
CA ILE A 184 -23.16 4.37 15.07
C ILE A 184 -21.71 4.36 15.58
N PHE A 185 -21.49 3.97 16.83
CA PHE A 185 -20.16 3.94 17.43
C PHE A 185 -19.22 3.03 16.65
N ILE A 186 -19.63 1.80 16.33
CA ILE A 186 -18.80 0.88 15.56
C ILE A 186 -18.52 1.43 14.16
N THR A 187 -19.48 2.05 13.47
CA THR A 187 -19.22 2.73 12.19
C THR A 187 -18.10 3.76 12.32
N TYR A 188 -18.12 4.58 13.36
CA TYR A 188 -17.04 5.54 13.62
C TYR A 188 -15.71 4.87 13.94
N CYS A 189 -15.72 3.74 14.68
CA CYS A 189 -14.50 2.99 15.00
C CYS A 189 -13.82 2.39 13.77
N VAL A 190 -14.54 2.15 12.67
CA VAL A 190 -14.00 1.51 11.46
C VAL A 190 -13.90 2.43 10.25
N ALA A 191 -14.56 3.58 10.25
CA ALA A 191 -14.52 4.54 9.15
C ALA A 191 -13.12 5.11 8.92
N GLY A 192 -12.76 5.31 7.65
CA GLY A 192 -11.41 5.78 7.28
C GLY A 192 -10.31 4.79 7.65
N THR A 193 -10.62 3.50 7.57
CA THR A 193 -9.68 2.39 7.73
C THR A 193 -8.46 2.63 6.85
N CYS A 194 -7.31 2.64 7.49
CA CYS A 194 -5.99 2.56 6.90
C CYS A 194 -5.36 1.25 7.34
N ILE A 195 -4.76 0.54 6.40
CA ILE A 195 -4.03 -0.70 6.63
C ILE A 195 -2.65 -0.50 6.02
N ALA A 196 -1.68 -0.31 6.90
CA ALA A 196 -0.29 -0.07 6.54
C ALA A 196 0.55 -1.27 6.99
N PRO A 197 1.13 -2.02 6.05
CA PRO A 197 2.11 -3.05 6.33
C PRO A 197 3.41 -2.44 6.84
N TYR A 198 4.16 -3.25 7.58
CA TYR A 198 5.49 -2.96 8.08
C TYR A 198 5.59 -1.69 8.95
N ASN A 199 5.50 -1.93 10.26
CA ASN A 199 5.69 -0.99 11.38
C ASN A 199 5.64 0.51 11.01
N PRO A 200 4.45 1.05 10.66
CA PRO A 200 4.32 2.44 10.30
C PRO A 200 4.57 3.31 11.54
N MET A 201 5.58 4.18 11.49
CA MET A 201 5.86 5.12 12.58
C MET A 201 4.95 6.35 12.48
N GLU A 202 3.65 6.10 12.56
CA GLU A 202 2.64 7.14 12.40
C GLU A 202 2.03 7.60 13.72
N ASN A 203 1.64 8.88 13.74
CA ASN A 203 0.94 9.46 14.89
C ASN A 203 -0.47 8.85 15.06
N GLY A 204 -0.93 8.77 16.31
CA GLY A 204 -2.25 8.22 16.66
C GLY A 204 -2.18 6.79 17.17
N TRP A 205 -3.34 6.13 17.23
CA TRP A 205 -3.44 4.76 17.75
C TRP A 205 -3.48 3.75 16.60
N TRP A 206 -2.44 2.93 16.50
CA TRP A 206 -2.33 1.86 15.53
C TRP A 206 -2.42 0.50 16.23
N ILE A 207 -3.32 -0.35 15.73
CA ILE A 207 -3.52 -1.70 16.25
C ILE A 207 -2.78 -2.66 15.33
N GLN A 208 -1.80 -3.37 15.89
CA GLN A 208 -1.15 -4.48 15.21
C GLN A 208 -2.16 -5.65 15.10
N MET A 209 -2.56 -6.00 13.88
CA MET A 209 -3.52 -7.08 13.64
C MET A 209 -2.83 -8.43 13.45
N GLU A 210 -1.79 -8.44 12.62
CA GLU A 210 -0.93 -9.58 12.33
C GLU A 210 0.52 -9.11 12.44
N GLN A 211 1.46 -10.05 12.53
CA GLN A 211 2.89 -9.81 12.83
C GLN A 211 3.49 -8.57 12.14
N SER A 212 3.12 -8.30 10.88
CA SER A 212 3.63 -7.15 10.11
C SER A 212 2.53 -6.18 9.63
N ILE A 213 1.26 -6.33 10.03
CA ILE A 213 0.15 -5.50 9.52
C ILE A 213 -0.43 -4.62 10.63
N PHE A 214 -0.52 -3.33 10.35
CA PHE A 214 -1.05 -2.34 11.27
C PHE A 214 -2.31 -1.70 10.71
N TRP A 215 -3.31 -1.59 11.57
CA TRP A 215 -4.60 -1.01 11.23
C TRP A 215 -4.87 0.21 12.09
N SER A 216 -5.40 1.26 11.47
CA SER A 216 -5.98 2.39 12.18
C SER A 216 -7.22 2.90 11.46
N SER A 217 -8.16 3.45 12.22
CA SER A 217 -9.31 4.17 11.68
C SER A 217 -9.14 5.67 11.85
N ARG A 218 -10.04 6.44 11.25
CA ARG A 218 -10.13 7.89 11.45
C ARG A 218 -10.25 8.26 12.93
N LEU A 219 -11.07 7.52 13.68
CA LEU A 219 -11.26 7.76 15.11
C LEU A 219 -9.94 7.52 15.88
N PHE A 220 -9.22 6.46 15.56
CA PHE A 220 -7.97 6.13 16.25
C PHE A 220 -6.81 7.06 15.89
N ARG A 221 -6.73 7.52 14.64
CA ARG A 221 -5.85 8.63 14.27
C ARG A 221 -6.25 9.94 14.94
N SER A 222 -7.53 10.12 15.31
CA SER A 222 -7.99 11.32 16.02
C SER A 222 -7.51 11.46 17.47
N PHE A 223 -7.11 10.35 18.12
CA PHE A 223 -6.65 10.34 19.51
C PHE A 223 -5.19 10.77 19.71
N THR A 224 -4.50 11.23 18.66
CA THR A 224 -3.20 11.90 18.82
C THR A 224 -3.35 13.28 19.46
N SER A 225 -2.39 13.63 20.33
CA SER A 225 -2.25 14.98 20.88
C SER A 225 -1.60 15.97 19.92
N SER A 226 -1.05 15.51 18.79
CA SER A 226 -0.42 16.37 17.78
C SER A 226 -1.45 17.13 16.95
N ALA A 227 -1.09 18.35 16.54
CA ALA A 227 -1.83 19.06 15.51
C ALA A 227 -1.86 18.24 14.21
N GLN A 228 -2.84 18.51 13.35
CA GLN A 228 -2.87 18.00 11.98
C GLN A 228 -1.52 18.30 11.30
N PHE A 229 -0.93 17.32 10.60
CA PHE A 229 0.40 17.48 9.99
C PHE A 229 0.43 18.60 8.95
N CYS A 230 -0.59 18.64 8.10
CA CYS A 230 -0.77 19.68 7.09
C CYS A 230 -2.13 20.39 7.27
N PRO A 231 -2.24 21.35 8.23
CA PRO A 231 -3.48 22.08 8.48
C PRO A 231 -3.94 22.89 7.26
N PRO A 232 -5.27 23.02 7.01
CA PRO A 232 -5.80 23.72 5.83
C PRO A 232 -5.30 25.15 5.65
N ASP A 233 -5.22 25.91 6.75
CA ASP A 233 -4.81 27.33 6.76
C ASP A 233 -3.31 27.53 6.99
N GLN A 234 -2.52 26.45 7.01
CA GLN A 234 -1.08 26.56 7.16
C GLN A 234 -0.48 27.25 5.93
N LEU A 235 0.23 28.34 6.16
CA LEU A 235 0.91 29.08 5.10
C LEU A 235 2.25 28.42 4.74
N GLU A 236 2.94 27.82 5.71
CA GLU A 236 4.23 27.16 5.48
C GLU A 236 4.06 25.81 4.77
N PRO A 237 4.99 25.43 3.89
CA PRO A 237 4.99 24.10 3.29
C PRO A 237 4.96 22.98 4.32
N CYS A 238 4.17 21.95 4.05
CA CYS A 238 4.14 20.72 4.82
C CYS A 238 5.30 19.79 4.43
N HIS A 239 5.63 19.76 3.13
CA HIS A 239 6.77 19.05 2.57
C HIS A 239 7.39 19.83 1.42
N VAL A 240 8.71 19.72 1.28
CA VAL A 240 9.50 20.26 0.16
C VAL A 240 10.56 19.22 -0.21
N PHE A 241 10.42 18.62 -1.39
CA PHE A 241 11.34 17.61 -1.89
C PHE A 241 11.54 17.74 -3.40
N LEU A 242 12.50 16.99 -3.94
CA LEU A 242 12.88 17.06 -5.35
C LEU A 242 12.62 15.71 -6.02
N THR A 243 12.17 15.74 -7.26
CA THR A 243 12.21 14.61 -8.18
C THR A 243 13.04 15.01 -9.40
N PRO A 244 13.95 14.15 -9.89
CA PRO A 244 14.68 14.48 -11.10
C PRO A 244 13.75 14.44 -12.30
N ALA A 245 13.98 15.35 -13.25
CA ALA A 245 13.41 15.22 -14.58
C ALA A 245 14.21 14.19 -15.40
N GLN A 246 13.82 13.97 -16.65
CA GLN A 246 14.52 13.04 -17.55
C GLN A 246 16.01 13.40 -17.74
N ASN A 247 16.37 14.69 -17.82
CA ASN A 247 17.74 15.17 -17.95
C ASN A 247 18.23 15.85 -16.65
N LEU A 248 19.11 15.19 -15.90
CA LEU A 248 19.61 15.72 -14.62
C LEU A 248 20.67 16.83 -14.81
N THR A 249 21.15 17.05 -16.03
CA THR A 249 22.17 18.09 -16.29
C THR A 249 21.57 19.50 -16.30
N ASP A 250 20.28 19.64 -16.63
CA ASP A 250 19.68 20.94 -16.89
C ASP A 250 18.24 21.09 -16.38
N SER A 251 17.70 20.09 -15.68
CA SER A 251 16.32 20.16 -15.20
C SER A 251 16.04 19.40 -13.92
N MET A 252 15.03 19.88 -13.18
CA MET A 252 14.61 19.36 -11.88
C MET A 252 13.14 19.70 -11.63
N PHE A 253 12.44 18.87 -10.86
CA PHE A 253 11.16 19.24 -10.26
C PHE A 253 11.32 19.62 -8.80
N VAL A 254 10.67 20.71 -8.41
CA VAL A 254 10.46 21.08 -7.01
C VAL A 254 9.03 20.72 -6.63
N ASN A 255 8.87 19.79 -5.69
CA ASN A 255 7.58 19.32 -5.22
C ASN A 255 7.28 19.92 -3.85
N VAL A 256 6.06 20.42 -3.68
CA VAL A 256 5.63 21.13 -2.46
C VAL A 256 4.25 20.65 -2.05
N HIS A 257 4.10 20.20 -0.81
CA HIS A 257 2.78 19.92 -0.22
C HIS A 257 2.36 21.10 0.65
N MET A 258 1.13 21.58 0.49
CA MET A 258 0.59 22.73 1.20
C MET A 258 -0.77 22.42 1.83
N GLY A 259 -1.19 23.23 2.80
CA GLY A 259 -2.55 23.18 3.34
C GLY A 259 -3.61 23.36 2.23
N SER A 260 -4.76 22.71 2.38
CA SER A 260 -5.81 22.66 1.35
C SER A 260 -6.44 24.02 0.98
N ASN A 261 -6.18 25.10 1.75
CA ASN A 261 -6.66 26.44 1.42
C ASN A 261 -5.64 27.29 0.64
N THR A 262 -4.42 26.79 0.42
CA THR A 262 -3.41 27.45 -0.43
C THR A 262 -3.90 27.50 -1.87
N ARG A 263 -3.70 28.64 -2.56
CA ARG A 263 -4.21 28.84 -3.93
C ARG A 263 -3.13 28.93 -4.99
N SER A 264 -1.89 29.21 -4.58
CA SER A 264 -0.78 29.38 -5.50
C SER A 264 0.54 29.18 -4.79
N VAL A 265 1.45 28.46 -5.46
CA VAL A 265 2.84 28.31 -5.06
C VAL A 265 3.73 28.75 -6.21
N LYS A 266 4.77 29.53 -5.92
CA LYS A 266 5.80 29.91 -6.87
C LYS A 266 7.17 29.50 -6.36
N VAL A 267 8.03 29.10 -7.29
CA VAL A 267 9.42 28.77 -7.01
C VAL A 267 10.32 29.84 -7.63
N HIS A 268 11.06 30.54 -6.77
CA HIS A 268 12.06 31.53 -7.16
C HIS A 268 13.40 30.84 -7.13
N TYR A 269 14.14 30.81 -8.25
CA TYR A 269 15.38 30.06 -8.32
C TYR A 269 16.50 30.81 -9.04
N ASN A 270 17.73 30.48 -8.66
CA ASN A 270 18.95 31.09 -9.17
C ASN A 270 20.12 30.10 -9.14
N MET A 271 21.16 30.35 -9.95
CA MET A 271 22.44 29.68 -9.73
C MET A 271 23.07 30.29 -8.48
N LYS A 272 23.68 29.47 -7.62
CA LYS A 272 24.39 29.92 -6.43
C LYS A 272 25.43 30.99 -6.78
N GLY A 273 25.31 32.16 -6.17
CA GLY A 273 26.18 33.33 -6.43
C GLY A 273 25.89 34.11 -7.72
N GLY A 274 24.85 33.74 -8.47
CA GLY A 274 24.37 34.45 -9.66
C GLY A 274 23.06 35.23 -9.41
N PRO A 275 22.60 36.05 -10.38
CA PRO A 275 21.30 36.70 -10.31
C PRO A 275 20.16 35.68 -10.39
N GLN A 276 18.95 36.08 -9.97
CA GLN A 276 17.76 35.25 -10.10
C GLN A 276 17.54 34.82 -11.56
N ILE A 277 17.45 33.50 -11.80
CA ILE A 277 17.23 32.94 -13.13
C ILE A 277 15.76 33.14 -13.51
N GLY A 278 14.84 32.79 -12.61
CA GLY A 278 13.42 32.84 -12.92
C GLY A 278 12.49 32.68 -11.74
N VAL A 279 11.20 32.76 -12.05
CA VAL A 279 10.08 32.41 -11.18
C VAL A 279 9.21 31.45 -11.97
N ILE A 280 8.86 30.31 -11.38
CA ILE A 280 7.92 29.34 -11.95
C ILE A 280 6.67 29.32 -11.08
N ASP A 281 5.50 29.47 -11.68
CA ASP A 281 4.23 29.13 -11.03
C ASP A 281 4.10 27.60 -11.05
N ALA A 282 3.95 26.98 -9.88
CA ALA A 282 3.90 25.53 -9.76
C ALA A 282 2.54 24.98 -10.23
N ASP A 283 2.57 23.82 -10.88
CA ASP A 283 1.36 23.09 -11.29
C ASP A 283 0.70 22.46 -10.06
N GLU A 284 -0.61 22.67 -9.89
CA GLU A 284 -1.39 22.08 -8.81
C GLU A 284 -1.97 20.72 -9.23
N PHE A 285 -1.89 19.74 -8.32
CA PHE A 285 -2.47 18.41 -8.47
C PHE A 285 -3.42 18.12 -7.31
N GLU A 286 -4.63 17.69 -7.67
CA GLU A 286 -5.60 17.20 -6.70
C GLU A 286 -5.31 15.72 -6.38
N VAL A 287 -5.34 15.38 -5.10
CA VAL A 287 -5.37 14.00 -4.65
C VAL A 287 -6.75 13.72 -4.08
N PRO A 288 -7.60 12.98 -4.80
CA PRO A 288 -9.00 12.87 -4.44
C PRO A 288 -9.18 12.06 -3.15
N MET A 289 -10.17 12.46 -2.35
CA MET A 289 -10.71 11.65 -1.24
C MET A 289 -9.69 11.24 -0.16
N LEU A 290 -8.69 12.08 0.08
CA LEU A 290 -7.86 12.01 1.29
C LEU A 290 -8.74 12.00 2.56
N ASP A 291 -8.22 11.49 3.68
CA ASP A 291 -8.91 11.70 4.95
C ASP A 291 -8.98 13.21 5.27
N PHE A 292 -9.96 13.65 6.07
CA PHE A 292 -10.14 15.07 6.36
C PHE A 292 -8.93 15.70 7.06
N ARG A 293 -8.16 14.89 7.80
CA ARG A 293 -6.90 15.29 8.44
C ARG A 293 -5.72 15.33 7.49
N ASP A 294 -5.84 14.70 6.32
CA ASP A 294 -4.75 14.57 5.37
C ASP A 294 -4.98 15.46 4.14
N GLN A 295 -6.08 16.22 4.10
CA GLN A 295 -6.40 17.17 3.02
C GLN A 295 -5.24 18.14 2.79
N ARG A 296 -4.82 18.25 1.52
CA ARG A 296 -3.68 19.06 1.10
C ARG A 296 -3.78 19.36 -0.39
N ASN A 297 -3.07 20.39 -0.81
CA ASN A 297 -2.78 20.64 -2.21
C ASN A 297 -1.34 20.23 -2.51
N VAL A 298 -1.13 19.56 -3.62
CA VAL A 298 0.20 19.12 -4.08
C VAL A 298 0.60 19.99 -5.25
N TYR A 299 1.81 20.54 -5.20
CA TYR A 299 2.35 21.39 -6.24
C TYR A 299 3.64 20.80 -6.80
N ALA A 300 3.87 20.94 -8.11
CA ALA A 300 5.16 20.67 -8.72
C ALA A 300 5.57 21.78 -9.69
N ALA A 301 6.79 22.29 -9.55
CA ALA A 301 7.37 23.24 -10.48
C ALA A 301 8.48 22.56 -11.28
N PHE A 302 8.37 22.58 -12.61
CA PHE A 302 9.45 22.16 -13.50
C PHE A 302 10.44 23.31 -13.71
N LEU A 303 11.72 23.08 -13.39
CA LEU A 303 12.80 24.04 -13.56
C LEU A 303 13.63 23.64 -14.80
N PRO A 304 13.46 24.29 -15.96
CA PRO A 304 14.23 23.99 -17.17
C PRO A 304 15.51 24.82 -17.30
N ASN A 305 16.36 24.46 -18.27
CA ASN A 305 17.53 25.24 -18.72
C ASN A 305 18.53 25.60 -17.60
N LEU A 306 18.68 24.72 -16.62
CA LEU A 306 19.67 24.86 -15.57
C LEU A 306 21.08 24.65 -16.13
N THR A 307 22.09 25.19 -15.45
CA THR A 307 23.48 25.02 -15.88
C THR A 307 23.99 23.64 -15.43
N PRO A 308 24.57 22.82 -16.32
CA PRO A 308 25.20 21.55 -15.93
C PRO A 308 26.30 21.72 -14.89
N GLY A 309 26.35 20.81 -13.91
CA GLY A 309 27.31 20.83 -12.81
C GLY A 309 27.12 21.98 -11.81
N GLY A 310 26.03 22.72 -11.94
CA GLY A 310 25.75 23.92 -11.17
C GLY A 310 25.03 23.62 -9.87
N VAL A 311 25.17 24.55 -8.91
CA VAL A 311 24.36 24.54 -7.68
C VAL A 311 23.22 25.53 -7.86
N VAL A 312 22.00 25.05 -7.72
CA VAL A 312 20.78 25.85 -7.78
C VAL A 312 20.33 26.15 -6.36
N GLU A 313 20.00 27.42 -6.10
CA GLU A 313 19.32 27.86 -4.89
C GLU A 313 17.88 28.22 -5.25
N PHE A 314 16.93 27.88 -4.38
CA PHE A 314 15.54 28.29 -4.57
C PHE A 314 14.84 28.62 -3.26
N THR A 315 13.85 29.48 -3.35
CA THR A 315 12.91 29.84 -2.27
C THR A 315 11.48 29.72 -2.78
N LEU A 316 10.53 29.69 -1.85
CA LEU A 316 9.12 29.50 -2.13
C LEU A 316 8.33 30.79 -1.86
N GLU A 317 7.26 31.00 -2.63
CA GLU A 317 6.22 31.98 -2.35
C GLU A 317 4.87 31.25 -2.36
N SER A 318 4.07 31.39 -1.29
CA SER A 318 2.70 30.86 -1.20
C SER A 318 1.72 31.99 -0.93
N ASP A 319 0.69 32.14 -1.76
CA ASP A 319 -0.35 33.16 -1.63
C ASP A 319 0.19 34.58 -1.34
N ARG A 320 1.30 34.94 -2.01
CA ARG A 320 2.07 36.20 -1.90
C ARG A 320 2.91 36.36 -0.64
N LYS A 321 3.01 35.34 0.22
CA LYS A 321 3.98 35.27 1.32
C LYS A 321 5.24 34.57 0.82
N HIS A 322 6.37 35.28 0.84
CA HIS A 322 7.68 34.70 0.57
C HIS A 322 8.23 33.99 1.81
N PHE A 323 8.92 32.87 1.62
CA PHE A 323 9.64 32.15 2.67
C PHE A 323 11.13 32.39 2.54
N ASP A 324 11.77 32.74 3.65
CA ASP A 324 13.21 33.05 3.70
C ASP A 324 14.10 31.79 3.67
N GLU A 325 13.51 30.59 3.80
CA GLU A 325 14.26 29.34 3.74
C GLU A 325 14.79 29.10 2.32
N VAL A 326 16.12 28.96 2.22
CA VAL A 326 16.83 28.71 0.96
C VAL A 326 17.18 27.24 0.84
N TYR A 327 16.54 26.58 -0.10
CA TYR A 327 16.83 25.21 -0.49
C TYR A 327 17.91 25.17 -1.57
N ARG A 328 18.66 24.07 -1.64
CA ARG A 328 19.78 23.92 -2.58
C ARG A 328 19.85 22.53 -3.18
N PHE A 329 20.17 22.42 -4.45
CA PHE A 329 20.49 21.15 -5.11
C PHE A 329 21.56 21.33 -6.19
N ARG A 330 22.10 20.21 -6.68
CA ARG A 330 23.12 20.15 -7.73
C ARG A 330 22.51 19.54 -9.00
N THR A 331 22.87 20.08 -10.17
CA THR A 331 22.66 19.40 -11.46
C THR A 331 23.87 18.54 -11.83
N ALA A 332 23.64 17.52 -12.65
CA ALA A 332 24.71 16.66 -13.17
C ALA A 332 25.69 17.43 -14.06
N ASN A 333 26.97 17.05 -14.03
CA ASN A 333 27.92 17.47 -15.07
C ASN A 333 27.59 16.78 -16.41
N LEU A 334 28.07 17.35 -17.52
CA LEU A 334 28.00 16.69 -18.83
C LEU A 334 28.92 15.46 -18.92
N THR A 335 30.03 15.48 -18.17
CA THR A 335 31.10 14.47 -18.15
C THR A 335 31.62 14.30 -16.73
N GLY A 336 32.34 13.22 -16.47
CA GLY A 336 32.92 12.86 -15.17
C GLY A 336 32.03 11.91 -14.38
N THR A 337 32.19 11.93 -13.06
CA THR A 337 31.60 10.95 -12.14
C THR A 337 30.19 11.34 -11.67
N VAL A 338 29.32 10.34 -11.56
CA VAL A 338 27.99 10.44 -10.94
C VAL A 338 27.91 9.47 -9.78
N HIS A 339 27.60 9.98 -8.61
CA HIS A 339 27.25 9.18 -7.43
C HIS A 339 25.73 9.09 -7.32
N PHE A 340 25.20 7.92 -6.98
CA PHE A 340 23.77 7.71 -6.75
C PHE A 340 23.54 6.71 -5.63
N THR A 341 22.33 6.71 -5.06
CA THR A 341 21.89 5.71 -4.07
C THR A 341 20.67 4.97 -4.59
N ASP A 342 20.60 3.67 -4.34
CA ASP A 342 19.54 2.79 -4.79
C ASP A 342 19.09 1.86 -3.67
N GLY A 343 17.79 1.77 -3.46
CA GLY A 343 17.17 0.86 -2.52
C GLY A 343 15.68 0.73 -2.84
N GLY A 344 15.00 0.04 -1.94
CA GLY A 344 13.56 -0.19 -2.00
C GLY A 344 13.08 -0.71 -0.66
N ASP A 345 11.76 -0.77 -0.48
CA ASP A 345 11.16 -1.27 0.75
C ASP A 345 11.60 -0.42 1.96
N ALA A 346 11.44 0.91 1.82
CA ALA A 346 11.86 1.88 2.82
C ALA A 346 10.90 1.91 4.01
N GLY A 347 9.61 2.15 3.73
CA GLY A 347 8.60 2.38 4.76
C GLY A 347 8.99 3.50 5.70
N THR A 348 8.55 3.41 6.96
CA THR A 348 8.69 4.51 7.92
C THR A 348 9.35 4.09 9.23
N SER A 349 9.96 2.91 9.30
CA SER A 349 10.52 2.37 10.54
C SER A 349 11.75 3.14 11.04
N THR A 350 12.16 2.93 12.29
CA THR A 350 13.40 3.53 12.81
C THR A 350 14.65 3.11 12.04
N TYR A 351 14.62 1.93 11.40
CA TYR A 351 15.75 1.44 10.62
C TYR A 351 15.96 2.26 9.34
N VAL A 352 14.88 2.77 8.73
CA VAL A 352 15.00 3.67 7.57
C VAL A 352 15.71 4.96 7.98
N GLN A 353 15.44 5.47 9.19
CA GLN A 353 16.10 6.68 9.72
C GLN A 353 17.59 6.44 9.96
N GLU A 354 17.96 5.27 10.49
CA GLU A 354 19.36 4.89 10.70
C GLU A 354 20.10 4.74 9.38
N VAL A 355 19.52 4.08 8.37
CA VAL A 355 20.12 3.99 7.03
C VAL A 355 20.23 5.39 6.38
N ASN A 356 19.16 6.19 6.43
CA ASN A 356 19.13 7.55 5.88
C ASN A 356 20.20 8.47 6.49
N SER A 357 20.57 8.23 7.75
CA SER A 357 21.60 9.02 8.44
C SER A 357 22.98 8.96 7.79
N HIS A 358 23.23 7.93 6.96
CA HIS A 358 24.50 7.72 6.26
C HIS A 358 24.44 8.01 4.76
N VAL A 359 23.25 8.10 4.16
CA VAL A 359 23.09 8.29 2.70
C VAL A 359 23.79 9.55 2.21
N GLY A 360 23.66 10.65 2.96
CA GLY A 360 24.26 11.95 2.62
C GLY A 360 25.79 11.98 2.59
N GLU A 361 26.44 11.05 3.30
CA GLU A 361 27.91 10.94 3.38
C GLU A 361 28.52 10.51 2.03
N TYR A 362 27.73 9.85 1.17
CA TYR A 362 28.15 9.37 -0.14
C TYR A 362 27.92 10.39 -1.28
N ASP A 363 27.54 11.63 -0.96
CA ASP A 363 27.27 12.75 -1.89
C ASP A 363 26.45 12.34 -3.14
N PRO A 364 25.32 11.63 -3.01
CA PRO A 364 24.56 11.18 -4.17
C PRO A 364 23.93 12.37 -4.91
N LEU A 365 24.00 12.32 -6.25
CA LEU A 365 23.28 13.24 -7.14
C LEU A 365 21.77 13.01 -7.05
N PHE A 366 21.35 11.77 -6.84
CA PHE A 366 19.96 11.35 -6.63
C PHE A 366 19.93 10.04 -5.83
N ALA A 367 18.78 9.75 -5.22
CA ALA A 367 18.48 8.46 -4.61
C ALA A 367 17.27 7.82 -5.29
N VAL A 368 17.15 6.50 -5.19
CA VAL A 368 16.04 5.72 -5.76
C VAL A 368 15.42 4.84 -4.70
N ASP A 369 14.10 4.94 -4.54
CA ASP A 369 13.27 3.99 -3.80
C ASP A 369 12.41 3.21 -4.79
N ALA A 370 12.90 2.05 -5.22
CA ALA A 370 12.35 1.28 -6.31
C ALA A 370 11.21 0.34 -5.85
N GLY A 371 10.19 0.95 -5.27
CA GLY A 371 8.89 0.35 -4.97
C GLY A 371 8.74 -0.04 -3.51
N ASP A 372 7.47 -0.10 -3.09
CA ASP A 372 7.04 -0.24 -1.71
C ASP A 372 7.59 0.88 -0.84
N VAL A 373 7.27 2.10 -1.24
CA VAL A 373 7.91 3.32 -0.75
C VAL A 373 7.43 3.64 0.68
N ALA A 374 6.14 3.97 0.82
CA ALA A 374 5.56 4.35 2.11
C ALA A 374 4.78 3.20 2.78
N TYR A 375 4.35 2.18 2.04
CA TYR A 375 3.41 1.14 2.49
C TYR A 375 2.02 1.67 2.89
N ASP A 376 1.50 2.64 2.13
CA ASP A 376 0.11 3.09 2.25
C ASP A 376 -0.90 2.09 1.66
N ASN A 377 -0.42 1.03 1.00
CA ASN A 377 -1.22 0.03 0.27
C ASN A 377 -2.06 0.63 -0.87
N GLY A 378 -1.66 1.77 -1.43
CA GLY A 378 -2.48 2.52 -2.39
C GLY A 378 -3.82 3.00 -1.82
N LEU A 379 -3.97 3.04 -0.49
CA LEU A 379 -5.17 3.50 0.19
C LEU A 379 -5.06 5.00 0.48
N PHE A 380 -5.91 5.82 -0.14
CA PHE A 380 -5.96 7.27 0.13
C PHE A 380 -6.24 7.62 1.61
N THR A 381 -6.87 6.73 2.35
CA THR A 381 -7.08 6.85 3.81
C THR A 381 -5.81 6.65 4.63
N CYS A 382 -4.74 6.14 4.01
CA CYS A 382 -3.40 5.97 4.56
C CYS A 382 -2.43 7.08 4.16
N ALA A 383 -2.91 8.18 3.56
CA ALA A 383 -2.03 9.25 3.10
C ALA A 383 -1.10 9.82 4.18
N CYS A 384 -1.50 9.78 5.45
CA CYS A 384 -0.63 10.12 6.58
C CYS A 384 0.72 9.36 6.59
N VAL A 385 0.77 8.11 6.10
CA VAL A 385 2.01 7.31 6.04
C VAL A 385 3.07 7.94 5.13
N TRP A 386 2.62 8.65 4.09
CA TRP A 386 3.53 9.42 3.24
C TRP A 386 4.16 10.60 3.97
N ASP A 387 3.50 11.17 4.99
CA ASP A 387 4.07 12.28 5.76
C ASP A 387 5.30 11.82 6.54
N SER A 388 5.24 10.68 7.23
CA SER A 388 6.42 10.16 7.92
C SER A 388 7.52 9.72 6.95
N PHE A 389 7.16 9.13 5.81
CA PHE A 389 8.15 8.79 4.78
C PHE A 389 8.86 10.05 4.29
N LEU A 390 8.13 11.09 3.86
CA LEU A 390 8.69 12.32 3.33
C LEU A 390 9.46 13.09 4.42
N THR A 391 8.96 13.18 5.65
CA THR A 391 9.72 13.77 6.77
C THR A 391 11.04 13.04 6.99
N ASN A 392 11.06 11.71 6.94
CA ASN A 392 12.30 10.95 7.07
C ASN A 392 13.24 11.22 5.87
N TYR A 393 12.72 11.24 4.66
CA TYR A 393 13.52 11.44 3.44
C TYR A 393 14.10 12.85 3.33
N GLU A 394 13.33 13.88 3.73
CA GLU A 394 13.76 15.29 3.70
C GLU A 394 14.98 15.57 4.58
N THR A 395 15.27 14.71 5.55
CA THR A 395 16.49 14.78 6.37
C THR A 395 17.76 14.45 5.59
N ILE A 396 17.66 13.71 4.49
CA ILE A 396 18.80 13.35 3.65
C ILE A 396 19.30 14.61 2.94
N LYS A 397 20.51 15.03 3.30
CA LYS A 397 21.27 16.07 2.62
C LYS A 397 22.66 15.56 2.34
N THR A 398 23.26 15.96 1.22
CA THR A 398 24.68 15.69 0.99
C THR A 398 25.55 16.39 2.03
N SER A 399 26.82 16.05 2.10
CA SER A 399 27.79 16.68 3.02
C SER A 399 27.87 18.22 2.87
N ASP A 400 27.57 18.74 1.67
CA ASP A 400 27.49 20.18 1.39
C ASP A 400 26.12 20.82 1.74
N GLY A 401 25.19 20.03 2.26
CA GLY A 401 23.83 20.45 2.60
C GLY A 401 22.86 20.49 1.42
N TYR A 402 23.18 19.85 0.29
CA TYR A 402 22.28 19.80 -0.87
C TYR A 402 21.16 18.76 -0.67
N MET A 403 19.95 19.11 -1.11
CA MET A 403 18.84 18.17 -1.22
C MET A 403 19.17 17.08 -2.24
N VAL A 404 18.78 15.84 -1.93
CA VAL A 404 18.94 14.69 -2.81
C VAL A 404 17.60 14.38 -3.49
N PRO A 405 17.47 14.55 -4.82
CA PRO A 405 16.28 14.17 -5.58
C PRO A 405 15.95 12.69 -5.43
N LEU A 406 14.65 12.38 -5.30
CA LEU A 406 14.14 11.02 -5.18
C LEU A 406 13.54 10.54 -6.49
N ILE A 407 13.96 9.37 -6.94
CA ILE A 407 13.30 8.57 -7.98
C ILE A 407 12.49 7.49 -7.28
N VAL A 408 11.26 7.22 -7.75
CA VAL A 408 10.48 6.08 -7.25
C VAL A 408 10.00 5.20 -8.40
N THR A 409 9.88 3.89 -8.14
CA THR A 409 9.14 2.96 -9.02
C THR A 409 7.92 2.41 -8.30
N THR A 410 7.00 1.81 -9.05
CA THR A 410 5.82 1.16 -8.46
C THR A 410 6.16 -0.22 -7.91
N GLY A 411 5.92 -0.41 -6.62
CA GLY A 411 5.83 -1.70 -5.95
C GLY A 411 4.40 -2.16 -5.74
N ASN A 412 4.25 -3.31 -5.10
CA ASN A 412 2.95 -3.94 -4.91
C ASN A 412 2.12 -3.20 -3.86
N HIS A 413 2.78 -2.68 -2.83
CA HIS A 413 2.17 -1.86 -1.79
C HIS A 413 1.88 -0.42 -2.24
N ASP A 414 2.48 0.09 -3.32
CA ASP A 414 2.14 1.43 -3.83
C ASP A 414 0.85 1.45 -4.65
N VAL A 415 0.42 0.29 -5.15
CA VAL A 415 -0.79 0.15 -6.00
C VAL A 415 -1.88 -0.74 -5.38
N GLY A 416 -1.70 -1.20 -4.15
CA GLY A 416 -2.66 -2.06 -3.44
C GLY A 416 -2.79 -3.47 -4.04
N ALA A 417 -1.69 -4.02 -4.55
CA ALA A 417 -1.62 -5.35 -5.14
C ALA A 417 -0.91 -6.32 -4.18
N ASN A 418 -1.58 -7.39 -3.75
CA ASN A 418 -0.90 -8.55 -3.18
C ASN A 418 -0.89 -9.62 -4.29
N HIS A 419 0.25 -9.78 -4.96
CA HIS A 419 0.56 -10.78 -6.01
C HIS A 419 -0.65 -11.26 -6.85
N HIS A 420 -0.88 -10.65 -8.02
CA HIS A 420 -1.92 -11.01 -9.02
C HIS A 420 -3.34 -10.45 -8.88
N ASN A 421 -3.51 -9.20 -8.44
CA ASN A 421 -4.79 -8.51 -8.52
C ASN A 421 -5.12 -7.95 -9.93
N LYS A 422 -5.04 -8.79 -10.98
CA LYS A 422 -5.23 -8.44 -12.40
C LYS A 422 -6.51 -7.65 -12.73
N GLY A 423 -7.59 -7.82 -11.95
CA GLY A 423 -8.88 -7.17 -12.21
C GLY A 423 -9.10 -5.85 -11.46
N ALA A 424 -8.44 -5.66 -10.32
CA ALA A 424 -8.63 -4.50 -9.46
C ALA A 424 -7.72 -3.32 -9.87
N ILE A 425 -6.51 -3.62 -10.35
CA ILE A 425 -5.47 -2.64 -10.68
C ILE A 425 -5.68 -1.99 -12.07
N ALA A 426 -6.31 -2.73 -13.00
CA ALA A 426 -6.42 -2.33 -14.41
C ALA A 426 -7.25 -1.06 -14.66
N GLY A 427 -8.19 -0.71 -13.78
CA GLY A 427 -9.08 0.44 -13.98
C GLY A 427 -8.40 1.79 -13.78
N PHE A 428 -7.64 1.96 -12.69
CA PHE A 428 -6.95 3.22 -12.40
C PHE A 428 -5.55 3.30 -13.03
N MET A 429 -4.95 2.16 -13.41
CA MET A 429 -3.67 2.15 -14.12
C MET A 429 -3.79 2.37 -15.64
N ASP A 430 -4.99 2.21 -16.21
CA ASP A 430 -5.28 2.55 -17.61
C ASP A 430 -5.52 4.07 -17.76
N PRO A 431 -4.66 4.81 -18.50
CA PRO A 431 -4.85 6.23 -18.73
C PRO A 431 -6.22 6.61 -19.33
N LYS A 432 -6.86 5.69 -20.07
CA LYS A 432 -8.17 5.93 -20.69
C LYS A 432 -9.34 5.86 -19.71
N GLN A 433 -9.15 5.15 -18.61
CA GLN A 433 -10.16 4.98 -17.56
C GLN A 433 -9.89 5.91 -16.38
N CYS A 434 -8.66 6.40 -16.26
CA CYS A 434 -8.23 7.28 -15.19
C CYS A 434 -9.08 8.55 -15.08
N ASN A 435 -9.39 8.92 -13.85
CA ASN A 435 -10.06 10.17 -13.49
C ASN A 435 -9.58 10.59 -12.11
N ASP A 436 -8.76 11.63 -12.07
CA ASP A 436 -8.15 12.24 -10.89
C ASP A 436 -9.15 12.95 -9.96
N HIS A 437 -10.40 13.13 -10.40
CA HIS A 437 -11.50 13.61 -9.55
C HIS A 437 -12.41 12.47 -9.04
N SER A 438 -12.09 11.20 -9.32
CA SER A 438 -12.89 10.03 -8.95
C SER A 438 -12.08 8.99 -8.19
N LEU A 439 -12.44 8.67 -6.96
CA LEU A 439 -11.76 7.64 -6.15
C LEU A 439 -11.61 6.28 -6.83
N TYR A 440 -12.58 5.86 -7.65
CA TYR A 440 -12.53 4.54 -8.29
C TYR A 440 -11.50 4.45 -9.42
N ASN A 441 -11.17 5.59 -10.01
CA ASN A 441 -10.35 5.68 -11.22
C ASN A 441 -9.14 6.60 -11.03
N ALA A 442 -8.93 7.14 -9.83
CA ALA A 442 -7.78 7.96 -9.53
C ALA A 442 -6.55 7.09 -9.39
N ARG A 443 -5.41 7.60 -9.88
CA ARG A 443 -4.12 6.96 -9.65
C ARG A 443 -3.77 6.98 -8.15
N PRO A 444 -3.09 5.95 -7.65
CA PRO A 444 -2.56 5.96 -6.28
C PRO A 444 -1.68 7.19 -5.99
N PRO A 445 -1.56 7.62 -4.71
CA PRO A 445 -0.88 8.86 -4.34
C PRO A 445 0.54 9.03 -4.90
N ILE A 446 1.29 7.93 -5.06
CA ILE A 446 2.64 7.94 -5.66
C ILE A 446 2.67 8.67 -7.01
N PHE A 447 1.63 8.54 -7.84
CA PHE A 447 1.57 9.22 -9.13
C PHE A 447 1.26 10.70 -9.03
N ALA A 448 0.62 11.17 -7.96
CA ALA A 448 0.38 12.60 -7.76
C ALA A 448 1.61 13.28 -7.16
N TYR A 449 2.23 12.64 -6.17
CA TYR A 449 3.34 13.19 -5.40
C TYR A 449 4.66 13.23 -6.18
N PHE A 450 4.90 12.30 -7.12
CA PHE A 450 6.20 12.18 -7.80
C PHE A 450 6.09 12.33 -9.32
N PRO A 451 6.18 13.55 -9.87
CA PRO A 451 6.34 13.78 -11.31
C PRO A 451 7.79 13.55 -11.76
N PHE A 452 7.96 12.87 -12.89
CA PHE A 452 9.27 12.61 -13.52
C PHE A 452 9.38 13.12 -14.97
N GLU A 453 8.24 13.40 -15.61
CA GLU A 453 8.15 13.85 -17.00
C GLU A 453 7.57 15.27 -17.07
N ALA A 454 8.18 16.11 -17.91
CA ALA A 454 7.67 17.43 -18.23
C ALA A 454 7.09 17.46 -19.65
N VAL A 455 5.96 18.15 -19.83
CA VAL A 455 5.34 18.39 -21.13
C VAL A 455 5.06 19.88 -21.27
N ASN A 456 5.65 20.52 -22.29
CA ASN A 456 5.51 21.96 -22.55
C ASN A 456 5.87 22.86 -21.35
N GLY A 457 6.85 22.46 -20.53
CA GLY A 457 7.28 23.23 -19.37
C GLY A 457 6.48 22.98 -18.08
N HIS A 458 5.52 22.05 -18.12
CA HIS A 458 4.67 21.69 -16.99
C HIS A 458 4.90 20.24 -16.57
N ALA A 459 4.66 19.91 -15.30
CA ALA A 459 4.61 18.53 -14.84
C ALA A 459 3.48 17.79 -15.55
N LYS A 460 3.77 16.58 -16.06
CA LYS A 460 2.79 15.79 -16.80
C LYS A 460 1.54 15.52 -15.94
N PRO A 461 0.32 15.60 -16.48
CA PRO A 461 -0.92 15.31 -15.75
C PRO A 461 -0.89 13.91 -15.13
N VAL A 462 -1.46 13.76 -13.92
CA VAL A 462 -1.38 12.53 -13.11
C VAL A 462 -1.84 11.29 -13.89
N CYS A 463 -2.97 11.36 -14.61
CA CYS A 463 -3.51 10.24 -15.37
C CYS A 463 -2.63 9.78 -16.54
N GLU A 464 -1.75 10.66 -17.05
CA GLU A 464 -0.87 10.40 -18.18
C GLU A 464 0.56 10.00 -17.76
N ARG A 465 0.86 9.99 -16.46
CA ARG A 465 2.17 9.58 -15.95
C ARG A 465 2.39 8.08 -16.17
N ASN A 466 3.57 7.75 -16.68
CA ASN A 466 3.97 6.38 -16.93
C ASN A 466 4.64 5.79 -15.67
N PRO A 467 4.41 4.51 -15.36
CA PRO A 467 5.14 3.83 -14.28
C PRO A 467 6.59 3.51 -14.69
N ASN A 468 6.86 3.40 -15.99
CA ASN A 468 8.22 3.33 -16.53
C ASN A 468 8.71 4.73 -16.85
N HIS A 469 9.90 5.09 -16.38
CA HIS A 469 10.55 6.36 -16.70
C HIS A 469 12.07 6.20 -16.73
N VAL A 470 12.78 7.23 -17.21
CA VAL A 470 14.22 7.16 -17.45
C VAL A 470 14.86 8.49 -17.09
N HIS A 471 16.05 8.41 -16.52
CA HIS A 471 16.81 9.54 -16.02
C HIS A 471 18.25 9.41 -16.48
N TYR A 472 18.85 10.46 -17.04
CA TYR A 472 20.26 10.43 -17.42
C TYR A 472 21.03 11.63 -16.86
N ALA A 473 22.29 11.38 -16.52
CA ALA A 473 23.21 12.31 -15.89
C ALA A 473 24.50 12.39 -16.73
N GLY A 474 24.51 13.34 -17.67
CA GLY A 474 25.62 13.53 -18.59
C GLY A 474 25.90 12.27 -19.42
N LYS A 475 27.18 12.01 -19.69
CA LYS A 475 27.65 10.78 -20.36
C LYS A 475 27.83 9.59 -19.42
N ALA A 476 27.80 9.82 -18.11
CA ALA A 476 28.20 8.82 -17.14
C ALA A 476 27.15 7.74 -16.93
N LEU A 477 25.87 8.13 -16.83
CA LEU A 477 24.82 7.23 -16.33
C LEU A 477 23.45 7.50 -16.96
N THR A 478 22.80 6.42 -17.39
CA THR A 478 21.36 6.36 -17.61
C THR A 478 20.78 5.34 -16.65
N TYR A 479 19.84 5.80 -15.84
CA TYR A 479 19.06 5.02 -14.90
C TYR A 479 17.66 4.76 -15.47
N TRP A 480 17.32 3.49 -15.62
CA TRP A 480 16.03 3.03 -16.12
C TRP A 480 15.15 2.56 -14.96
N ALA A 481 14.09 3.29 -14.63
CA ALA A 481 13.14 2.90 -13.61
C ALA A 481 11.97 2.16 -14.26
N LEU A 482 11.85 0.86 -13.96
CA LEU A 482 10.96 -0.05 -14.69
C LEU A 482 9.86 -0.61 -13.79
N ASP A 483 8.65 -0.67 -14.33
CA ASP A 483 7.48 -1.26 -13.70
C ASP A 483 7.60 -2.79 -13.69
N SER A 484 7.49 -3.41 -12.51
CA SER A 484 7.54 -4.86 -12.32
C SER A 484 6.20 -5.55 -12.57
N LEU A 485 5.51 -5.09 -13.60
CA LEU A 485 4.21 -5.57 -14.06
C LEU A 485 3.01 -5.18 -13.18
N TYR A 486 3.11 -4.07 -12.43
CA TYR A 486 2.00 -3.55 -11.62
C TYR A 486 1.13 -2.57 -12.40
N GLY A 487 1.72 -1.74 -13.24
CA GLY A 487 1.00 -0.87 -14.17
C GLY A 487 0.48 -1.59 -15.41
N THR A 488 1.12 -2.69 -15.79
CA THR A 488 0.74 -3.52 -16.95
C THR A 488 1.16 -4.96 -16.71
N ASP A 489 0.33 -5.95 -17.05
CA ASP A 489 0.72 -7.36 -16.90
C ASP A 489 1.54 -7.91 -18.07
N ASP A 490 1.98 -7.04 -18.99
CA ASP A 490 2.77 -7.38 -20.17
C ASP A 490 4.25 -6.99 -19.99
N PRO A 491 5.17 -7.96 -19.85
CA PRO A 491 6.61 -7.67 -19.72
C PRO A 491 7.20 -6.96 -20.93
N MET A 492 6.52 -7.00 -22.08
CA MET A 492 6.96 -6.31 -23.29
C MET A 492 6.86 -4.79 -23.16
N VAL A 493 6.01 -4.25 -22.28
CA VAL A 493 5.85 -2.79 -22.17
C VAL A 493 7.14 -2.13 -21.68
N ALA A 494 7.74 -2.63 -20.60
CA ALA A 494 9.04 -2.14 -20.13
C ALA A 494 10.17 -2.42 -21.13
N ALA A 495 10.18 -3.61 -21.74
CA ALA A 495 11.18 -3.98 -22.73
C ALA A 495 11.16 -3.09 -23.99
N ASN A 496 9.96 -2.76 -24.49
CA ASN A 496 9.76 -1.86 -25.61
C ASN A 496 10.08 -0.41 -25.21
N PHE A 497 9.68 0.02 -24.01
CA PHE A 497 10.01 1.35 -23.49
C PHE A 497 11.52 1.64 -23.56
N VAL A 498 12.34 0.69 -23.09
CA VAL A 498 13.81 0.77 -23.17
C VAL A 498 14.29 0.69 -24.63
N SER A 499 13.85 -0.33 -25.37
CA SER A 499 14.34 -0.59 -26.74
C SER A 499 14.07 0.56 -27.71
N GLU A 500 12.92 1.22 -27.59
CA GLU A 500 12.53 2.37 -28.42
C GLU A 500 13.31 3.63 -28.08
N ARG A 501 13.81 3.75 -26.84
CA ARG A 501 14.50 4.95 -26.34
C ARG A 501 16.01 4.82 -26.28
N MET A 502 16.55 3.60 -26.31
CA MET A 502 17.99 3.35 -26.18
C MET A 502 18.83 4.14 -27.19
N GLY A 503 18.31 4.34 -28.41
CA GLY A 503 18.96 5.14 -29.45
C GLY A 503 19.21 6.62 -29.06
N ASN A 504 18.47 7.16 -28.09
CA ASN A 504 18.65 8.52 -27.58
C ASN A 504 19.76 8.63 -26.53
N TYR A 505 20.32 7.50 -26.08
CA TYR A 505 21.28 7.43 -24.97
C TYR A 505 22.59 6.73 -25.36
N THR A 506 22.89 6.62 -26.66
CA THR A 506 24.09 5.93 -27.16
C THR A 506 25.40 6.59 -26.76
N ASP A 507 25.35 7.87 -26.37
CA ASP A 507 26.52 8.63 -25.88
C ASP A 507 26.77 8.42 -24.38
N VAL A 508 25.89 7.69 -23.69
CA VAL A 508 26.00 7.36 -22.26
C VAL A 508 26.62 5.98 -22.12
N VAL A 509 27.60 5.84 -21.23
CA VAL A 509 28.43 4.62 -21.15
C VAL A 509 27.91 3.59 -20.15
N ASN A 510 27.24 4.01 -19.07
CA ASN A 510 26.63 3.11 -18.10
C ASN A 510 25.11 3.13 -18.19
N HIS A 511 24.52 1.95 -18.39
CA HIS A 511 23.10 1.70 -18.23
C HIS A 511 22.86 0.79 -17.03
N VAL A 512 22.00 1.26 -16.11
CA VAL A 512 21.52 0.50 -14.96
C VAL A 512 20.01 0.55 -14.91
N ALA A 513 19.38 -0.43 -14.28
CA ALA A 513 17.93 -0.43 -14.09
C ALA A 513 17.57 -0.72 -12.64
N GLY A 514 16.54 -0.06 -12.13
CA GLY A 514 15.87 -0.47 -10.91
C GLY A 514 14.41 -0.77 -11.14
N TYR A 515 13.94 -1.81 -10.45
CA TYR A 515 12.57 -2.29 -10.53
C TYR A 515 12.25 -3.03 -9.23
N HIS A 516 10.96 -3.12 -8.92
CA HIS A 516 10.53 -3.63 -7.63
C HIS A 516 10.72 -5.15 -7.49
N VAL A 517 10.14 -5.98 -8.36
CA VAL A 517 10.17 -7.44 -8.20
C VAL A 517 11.47 -8.00 -8.77
N PRO A 518 12.36 -8.60 -7.95
CA PRO A 518 13.67 -9.02 -8.38
C PRO A 518 13.53 -10.25 -9.29
N MET A 519 14.25 -10.26 -10.41
CA MET A 519 14.23 -11.42 -11.31
C MET A 519 14.90 -12.66 -10.69
N TYR A 520 15.78 -12.46 -9.71
CA TYR A 520 16.47 -13.53 -8.99
C TYR A 520 16.37 -13.25 -7.48
N PRO A 521 15.21 -13.51 -6.85
CA PRO A 521 15.01 -13.29 -5.41
C PRO A 521 15.84 -14.29 -4.58
N ASN A 522 16.24 -13.86 -3.39
CA ASN A 522 16.96 -14.65 -2.41
C ASN A 522 16.21 -14.77 -1.07
N ASP A 523 14.89 -14.73 -1.10
CA ASP A 523 13.99 -14.85 0.05
C ASP A 523 13.67 -16.30 0.45
N GLY A 524 14.29 -17.28 -0.22
CA GLY A 524 14.02 -18.72 -0.04
C GLY A 524 12.77 -19.22 -0.78
N GLY A 525 12.09 -18.33 -1.51
CA GLY A 525 10.91 -18.64 -2.31
C GLY A 525 11.24 -19.31 -3.65
N THR A 526 10.18 -19.66 -4.38
CA THR A 526 10.31 -20.11 -5.78
C THR A 526 10.66 -18.93 -6.67
N VAL A 527 11.79 -19.03 -7.39
CA VAL A 527 12.23 -17.99 -8.35
C VAL A 527 11.19 -17.74 -9.44
N ASP A 528 10.52 -18.78 -9.93
CA ASP A 528 9.52 -18.65 -10.99
C ASP A 528 8.12 -18.44 -10.39
N THR A 529 7.76 -17.17 -10.28
CA THR A 529 6.42 -16.68 -9.93
C THR A 529 5.78 -16.07 -11.18
N PRO A 530 4.45 -15.85 -11.21
CA PRO A 530 3.84 -15.27 -12.40
C PRO A 530 4.16 -13.77 -12.60
N LEU A 531 4.95 -13.12 -11.73
CA LEU A 531 5.57 -11.82 -11.98
C LEU A 531 7.03 -11.97 -12.47
N THR A 532 7.83 -12.80 -11.79
CA THR A 532 9.26 -12.96 -12.11
C THR A 532 9.50 -13.73 -13.39
N GLN A 533 8.76 -14.81 -13.66
CA GLN A 533 8.98 -15.66 -14.83
C GLN A 533 8.83 -14.89 -16.15
N PRO A 534 7.75 -14.12 -16.40
CA PRO A 534 7.66 -13.34 -17.62
C PRO A 534 8.80 -12.32 -17.78
N MET A 535 9.23 -11.64 -16.71
CA MET A 535 10.36 -10.72 -16.79
C MET A 535 11.65 -11.45 -17.15
N ARG A 536 11.94 -12.58 -16.51
CA ARG A 536 13.11 -13.42 -16.82
C ARG A 536 13.12 -13.97 -18.23
N ASP A 537 11.95 -14.28 -18.78
CA ASP A 537 11.81 -14.81 -20.13
C ASP A 537 12.11 -13.75 -21.20
N TYR A 538 11.81 -12.47 -20.96
CA TYR A 538 11.94 -11.41 -21.99
C TYR A 538 13.04 -10.39 -21.72
N TRP A 539 13.17 -9.89 -20.49
CA TRP A 539 14.02 -8.72 -20.20
C TRP A 539 15.51 -8.97 -20.43
N PRO A 540 16.13 -10.09 -19.99
CA PRO A 540 17.55 -10.33 -20.26
C PRO A 540 17.89 -10.22 -21.76
N GLN A 541 17.18 -10.98 -22.60
CA GLN A 541 17.44 -11.04 -24.04
C GLN A 541 17.01 -9.79 -24.83
N MET A 542 16.03 -9.04 -24.35
CA MET A 542 15.52 -7.86 -25.06
C MET A 542 16.16 -6.55 -24.63
N ILE A 543 16.61 -6.46 -23.38
CA ILE A 543 17.13 -5.23 -22.80
C ILE A 543 18.51 -5.43 -22.14
N PHE A 544 18.61 -6.22 -21.08
CA PHE A 544 19.77 -6.15 -20.20
C PHE A 544 21.03 -6.75 -20.84
N ASP A 545 20.95 -7.98 -21.35
CA ASP A 545 22.07 -8.64 -22.04
C ASP A 545 22.34 -7.96 -23.39
N LYS A 546 21.25 -7.62 -24.11
CA LYS A 546 21.31 -7.01 -25.45
C LYS A 546 22.03 -5.65 -25.45
N TYR A 547 21.79 -4.83 -24.45
CA TYR A 547 22.37 -3.50 -24.32
C TYR A 547 23.46 -3.42 -23.25
N HIS A 548 23.96 -4.58 -22.78
CA HIS A 548 25.09 -4.69 -21.87
C HIS A 548 24.94 -3.86 -20.59
N PHE A 549 23.75 -3.92 -19.97
CA PHE A 549 23.52 -3.34 -18.65
C PHE A 549 24.54 -3.90 -17.66
N LYS A 550 25.05 -3.05 -16.77
CA LYS A 550 26.12 -3.45 -15.85
C LYS A 550 25.55 -4.03 -14.57
N VAL A 551 24.59 -3.32 -13.99
CA VAL A 551 23.94 -3.66 -12.73
C VAL A 551 22.44 -3.40 -12.85
N CYS A 552 21.65 -4.32 -12.32
CA CYS A 552 20.21 -4.21 -12.18
C CYS A 552 19.84 -4.38 -10.70
N PHE A 553 19.06 -3.43 -10.18
CA PHE A 553 18.60 -3.37 -8.79
C PHE A 553 17.17 -3.94 -8.71
N GLY A 554 17.03 -5.06 -8.00
CA GLY A 554 15.72 -5.63 -7.65
C GLY A 554 15.39 -5.36 -6.18
N HIS A 555 14.12 -5.46 -5.77
CA HIS A 555 13.65 -5.11 -4.43
C HIS A 555 12.71 -6.18 -3.86
N HIS A 556 11.68 -5.84 -3.09
CA HIS A 556 10.53 -6.69 -2.71
C HIS A 556 10.80 -7.86 -1.74
N ALA A 557 11.95 -8.51 -1.87
CA ALA A 557 12.30 -9.73 -1.15
C ALA A 557 12.80 -9.48 0.29
N HIS A 558 13.02 -8.22 0.69
CA HIS A 558 13.38 -7.85 2.06
C HIS A 558 14.74 -8.39 2.54
N VAL A 559 15.72 -8.53 1.63
CA VAL A 559 17.04 -9.13 1.89
C VAL A 559 18.17 -8.38 1.17
N LEU A 560 19.40 -8.59 1.64
CA LEU A 560 20.63 -8.21 0.95
C LEU A 560 21.02 -9.33 -0.01
N LYS A 561 21.18 -9.00 -1.29
CA LYS A 561 21.58 -9.94 -2.33
C LYS A 561 22.55 -9.29 -3.32
N ARG A 562 23.54 -10.08 -3.75
CA ARG A 562 24.23 -9.91 -5.03
C ARG A 562 24.42 -11.25 -5.74
N THR A 563 24.09 -11.30 -7.02
CA THR A 563 24.35 -12.46 -7.88
C THR A 563 25.78 -12.47 -8.42
N MET A 564 26.20 -13.63 -8.90
CA MET A 564 27.25 -13.76 -9.92
C MET A 564 26.79 -13.06 -11.21
N PRO A 565 27.70 -12.73 -12.14
CA PRO A 565 27.33 -12.24 -13.46
C PRO A 565 26.40 -13.23 -14.19
N MET A 566 25.28 -12.74 -14.72
CA MET A 566 24.26 -13.56 -15.36
C MET A 566 24.06 -13.15 -16.82
N THR A 567 23.82 -14.13 -17.69
CA THR A 567 23.37 -13.92 -19.07
C THR A 567 22.33 -14.97 -19.40
N ASN A 568 21.21 -14.55 -19.96
CA ASN A 568 20.10 -15.42 -20.32
C ASN A 568 19.76 -16.44 -19.21
N ASN A 569 19.52 -15.93 -17.99
CA ASN A 569 19.13 -16.72 -16.82
C ASN A 569 20.17 -17.71 -16.28
N SER A 570 21.43 -17.65 -16.73
CA SER A 570 22.52 -18.53 -16.28
C SER A 570 23.76 -17.73 -15.88
N VAL A 571 24.58 -18.28 -14.97
CA VAL A 571 25.87 -17.68 -14.62
C VAL A 571 26.77 -17.65 -15.85
N ALA A 572 27.30 -16.48 -16.19
CA ALA A 572 28.15 -16.26 -17.36
C ALA A 572 29.13 -15.10 -17.12
N GLU A 573 30.41 -15.31 -17.41
CA GLU A 573 31.45 -14.29 -17.31
C GLU A 573 31.09 -13.03 -18.13
N GLY A 574 31.29 -11.85 -17.56
CA GLY A 574 30.92 -10.58 -18.22
C GLY A 574 29.42 -10.29 -18.32
N GLY A 575 28.56 -11.13 -17.71
CA GLY A 575 27.12 -10.92 -17.63
C GLY A 575 26.68 -9.77 -16.71
N VAL A 576 25.37 -9.55 -16.64
CA VAL A 576 24.72 -8.51 -15.82
C VAL A 576 24.73 -8.94 -14.35
N LEU A 577 25.05 -8.02 -13.45
CA LEU A 577 24.93 -8.23 -12.01
C LEU A 577 23.53 -7.85 -11.53
N TYR A 578 22.93 -8.69 -10.69
CA TYR A 578 21.65 -8.40 -10.03
C TYR A 578 21.89 -8.22 -8.54
N VAL A 579 21.60 -7.03 -8.04
CA VAL A 579 21.82 -6.64 -6.64
C VAL A 579 20.50 -6.19 -6.01
N GLY A 580 20.53 -5.94 -4.70
CA GLY A 580 19.37 -5.48 -3.93
C GLY A 580 18.65 -6.64 -3.28
N ASP A 581 17.40 -6.83 -3.68
CA ASP A 581 16.27 -7.50 -3.02
C ASP A 581 15.53 -6.67 -1.97
N GLY A 582 15.95 -5.41 -1.79
CA GLY A 582 15.22 -4.38 -1.05
C GLY A 582 15.21 -4.64 0.44
N LYS A 583 15.71 -3.69 1.24
CA LYS A 583 15.61 -3.74 2.71
C LYS A 583 16.03 -2.40 3.31
N TRP A 584 15.57 -1.31 2.71
CA TRP A 584 16.01 0.01 3.14
C TRP A 584 15.53 0.30 4.57
N GLY A 585 14.28 -0.05 4.91
CA GLY A 585 13.77 0.12 6.27
C GLY A 585 12.67 -0.84 6.69
N THR A 586 12.11 -1.63 5.79
CA THR A 586 11.00 -2.54 6.09
C THR A 586 11.35 -3.57 7.16
N THR A 587 10.50 -3.66 8.18
CA THR A 587 10.65 -4.57 9.32
C THR A 587 9.34 -5.28 9.65
N GLY A 588 9.44 -6.54 10.05
CA GLY A 588 8.28 -7.34 10.43
C GLY A 588 8.66 -8.80 10.67
N ALA A 589 7.83 -9.55 11.40
CA ALA A 589 8.17 -10.94 11.73
C ALA A 589 7.90 -11.94 10.58
N LEU A 590 7.26 -11.47 9.50
CA LEU A 590 7.08 -12.24 8.25
C LEU A 590 8.25 -12.09 7.27
N LEU A 591 9.25 -11.26 7.57
CA LEU A 591 10.39 -11.06 6.69
C LEU A 591 11.31 -12.28 6.70
N PRO A 592 12.06 -12.52 5.61
CA PRO A 592 13.02 -13.61 5.55
C PRO A 592 14.04 -13.53 6.70
N THR A 593 14.36 -14.70 7.23
CA THR A 593 15.41 -14.88 8.24
C THR A 593 16.66 -15.44 7.58
N MET A 594 17.81 -15.36 8.25
CA MET A 594 19.06 -15.93 7.72
C MET A 594 18.94 -17.40 7.29
N ASP A 595 18.16 -18.20 8.03
CA ASP A 595 17.95 -19.63 7.73
C ASP A 595 17.08 -19.86 6.48
N GLY A 596 16.34 -18.83 6.04
CA GLY A 596 15.52 -18.86 4.84
C GLY A 596 16.28 -18.48 3.56
N LEU A 597 17.47 -17.91 3.67
CA LEU A 597 18.23 -17.45 2.50
C LEU A 597 18.92 -18.60 1.76
N VAL A 598 19.16 -18.40 0.48
CA VAL A 598 19.97 -19.32 -0.34
C VAL A 598 21.43 -18.88 -0.32
N PHE A 599 22.33 -19.83 -0.09
CA PHE A 599 23.77 -19.62 -0.12
C PHE A 599 24.41 -20.45 -1.25
N GLY A 600 25.32 -19.83 -1.99
CA GLY A 600 25.96 -20.43 -3.18
C GLY A 600 25.31 -20.01 -4.49
N PRO A 601 25.76 -20.56 -5.64
CA PRO A 601 25.33 -20.10 -6.96
C PRO A 601 23.81 -20.06 -7.13
N PRO A 602 23.25 -18.98 -7.71
CA PRO A 602 23.95 -17.87 -8.35
C PRO A 602 24.33 -16.73 -7.40
N PHE A 603 24.19 -16.85 -6.08
CA PHE A 603 24.40 -15.75 -5.13
C PHE A 603 25.85 -15.70 -4.62
N VAL A 604 26.45 -14.51 -4.68
CA VAL A 604 27.74 -14.19 -4.06
C VAL A 604 27.53 -13.66 -2.65
N THR A 605 26.50 -12.83 -2.47
CA THR A 605 26.14 -12.24 -1.18
C THR A 605 24.69 -12.53 -0.87
N SER A 606 24.43 -12.95 0.36
CA SER A 606 23.10 -13.22 0.93
C SER A 606 23.10 -12.72 2.37
N GLY A 607 22.16 -11.85 2.74
CA GLY A 607 22.06 -11.31 4.10
C GLY A 607 20.69 -10.73 4.42
N ILE A 608 20.48 -10.37 5.69
CA ILE A 608 19.24 -9.72 6.15
C ILE A 608 19.47 -8.28 6.63
N ASP A 609 20.63 -7.71 6.32
CA ASP A 609 21.03 -6.38 6.75
C ASP A 609 20.15 -5.30 6.10
N TYR A 610 19.75 -4.32 6.91
CA TYR A 610 19.14 -3.10 6.40
C TYR A 610 20.20 -2.31 5.64
N HIS A 611 19.96 -2.01 4.37
CA HIS A 611 20.98 -1.43 3.52
C HIS A 611 20.39 -0.62 2.36
N VAL A 612 21.24 0.22 1.79
CA VAL A 612 21.10 0.78 0.44
C VAL A 612 22.37 0.51 -0.35
N TRP A 613 22.27 0.58 -1.68
CA TRP A 613 23.41 0.50 -2.59
C TRP A 613 23.84 1.89 -3.04
N HIS A 614 25.10 2.24 -2.82
CA HIS A 614 25.69 3.44 -3.41
C HIS A 614 26.44 3.08 -4.68
N GLY A 615 26.10 3.74 -5.78
CA GLY A 615 26.76 3.60 -7.07
C GLY A 615 27.69 4.77 -7.38
N THR A 616 28.80 4.47 -8.03
CA THR A 616 29.74 5.44 -8.60
C THR A 616 29.94 5.08 -10.07
N ALA A 617 29.34 5.87 -10.95
CA ALA A 617 29.40 5.72 -12.40
C ALA A 617 30.34 6.77 -13.00
N GLU A 618 31.31 6.34 -13.79
CA GLU A 618 32.25 7.22 -14.50
C GLU A 618 31.95 7.23 -16.00
N ASP A 619 32.30 8.31 -16.68
CA ASP A 619 32.06 8.50 -18.11
C ASP A 619 33.04 7.73 -19.03
N ASP A 620 33.94 6.94 -18.45
CA ASP A 620 34.76 5.94 -19.14
C ASP A 620 34.14 4.53 -19.14
N GLY A 621 32.99 4.36 -18.48
CA GLY A 621 32.26 3.10 -18.38
C GLY A 621 32.57 2.30 -17.12
N HIS A 622 33.39 2.81 -16.20
CA HIS A 622 33.55 2.22 -14.88
C HIS A 622 32.27 2.41 -14.05
N LEU A 623 31.83 1.33 -13.38
CA LEU A 623 30.73 1.35 -12.44
C LEU A 623 31.09 0.51 -11.22
N LYS A 624 31.13 1.16 -10.06
CA LYS A 624 31.27 0.52 -8.75
C LYS A 624 29.99 0.67 -7.96
N VAL A 625 29.54 -0.40 -7.31
CA VAL A 625 28.43 -0.36 -6.36
C VAL A 625 28.83 -0.98 -5.02
N ILE A 626 28.40 -0.36 -3.93
CA ILE A 626 28.66 -0.82 -2.55
C ILE A 626 27.35 -0.86 -1.77
N ALA A 627 27.13 -1.92 -0.99
CA ALA A 627 26.03 -1.99 -0.04
C ALA A 627 26.48 -1.46 1.31
N VAL A 628 25.74 -0.51 1.87
CA VAL A 628 26.05 0.12 3.16
C VAL A 628 24.90 -0.10 4.11
N ASP A 629 25.21 -0.62 5.30
CA ASP A 629 24.20 -0.95 6.30
C ASP A 629 23.76 0.27 7.14
N ARG A 630 22.76 0.04 8.01
CA ARG A 630 22.25 0.99 9.01
C ARG A 630 23.30 1.57 9.98
N PHE A 631 24.52 1.02 10.03
CA PHE A 631 25.62 1.50 10.86
C PHE A 631 26.69 2.24 10.04
N GLY A 632 26.43 2.50 8.75
CA GLY A 632 27.36 3.13 7.83
C GLY A 632 28.49 2.20 7.39
N LYS A 633 28.39 0.89 7.63
CA LYS A 633 29.43 -0.07 7.28
C LYS A 633 29.16 -0.66 5.89
N VAL A 634 30.21 -0.72 5.08
CA VAL A 634 30.17 -1.46 3.81
C VAL A 634 30.06 -2.96 4.11
N VAL A 635 28.94 -3.57 3.70
CA VAL A 635 28.64 -5.00 3.89
C VAL A 635 28.83 -5.82 2.61
N ASP A 636 28.82 -5.16 1.44
CA ASP A 636 29.18 -5.78 0.16
C ASP A 636 29.70 -4.72 -0.82
N SER A 637 30.44 -5.16 -1.84
CA SER A 637 30.91 -4.32 -2.93
C SER A 637 31.18 -5.12 -4.19
N THR A 638 31.02 -4.49 -5.34
CA THR A 638 31.46 -5.03 -6.63
C THR A 638 31.77 -3.88 -7.57
N ASP A 639 32.68 -4.10 -8.51
CA ASP A 639 32.84 -3.26 -9.68
C ASP A 639 32.61 -4.06 -10.97
N ASN A 640 32.40 -3.36 -12.09
CA ASN A 640 32.18 -3.99 -13.38
C ASN A 640 33.48 -4.45 -14.08
N TYR A 641 34.67 -4.17 -13.54
CA TYR A 641 35.96 -4.66 -14.03
C TYR A 641 36.39 -6.00 -13.41
N GLU A 642 35.83 -6.39 -12.27
CA GLU A 642 36.05 -7.69 -11.61
C GLU A 642 35.33 -8.86 -12.31
N THR A 643 34.68 -8.63 -13.45
CA THR A 643 33.92 -9.63 -14.20
C THR A 643 34.75 -10.80 -14.76
N GLY A 644 36.08 -10.82 -14.58
CA GLY A 644 36.99 -11.85 -15.10
C GLY A 644 37.79 -12.67 -14.08
N GLN A 645 37.54 -12.59 -12.77
CA GLN A 645 38.18 -13.47 -11.77
C GLN A 645 37.21 -13.95 -10.69
N TRP A 646 36.40 -14.95 -11.01
CA TRP A 646 35.61 -15.68 -10.00
C TRP A 646 36.15 -17.11 -9.90
N PRO A 647 36.53 -17.60 -8.70
CA PRO A 647 36.90 -19.00 -8.53
C PRO A 647 35.67 -19.88 -8.79
N MET A 648 35.77 -20.74 -9.81
CA MET A 648 34.82 -21.83 -10.06
C MET A 648 34.78 -22.84 -8.91
#